data_AF-A0A7K7P9Q9-F1
#
_entry.id   AF-A0A7K7P9Q9-F1
#
_cell.length_a   1.000
_cell.length_b   1.000
_cell.length_c   1.000
_cell.angle_alpha   90.00
_cell.angle_beta   90.00
_cell.angle_gamma   90.00
#
_symmetry.space_group_name_H-M   'P 1'
#
loop_
_entity.id
_entity.type
_entity.pdbx_description
1 polymer ?
#
loop_
_entity_poly.entity_id
_entity_poly.type
_entity_poly.pdbx_seq_one_letter_code
_entity_poly.pdbx_strand_id
1 'polypeptide(L)'
;LSESHKCSLDFSSLLFQKVSVWRWTLPSEKAICSIELEPEFGHQDYVIFNPQNPHELVSNSKTQMIFYLWVSRDMGSRVSAWLLSPQTFKCLVGQFSQSVFHFNNTQALTGTSAGKLVVWDMDNPRTRPEELPPKPHGITATKVVSLQEESLTVLQVLESCIVTGDVKGQVKFYDGQLRLLTIYSHDKVGPIQSISFSKVLRDPPSGFPGSSSSWSDSSNSVSLTLNRNFILSTSDATMFHVATDSRNFERIMQEAKKAVTAIACHPQEPFVAVGSHCGLLKVWDYKQTQYLVSRIFPEAGIQCLSYDPEGCFLAAGFTDGSVYILDAISLQSICEEFQFSQGPVTHISFSHDSNYLATADENYSVIVYKRVLQNGSRCWEHLAGLESHYKPIRTILFGVHSHSNEPRLLSLGEDRQLVEYDLKSSIKDHLVVTHRDRLEQAAVPLCLTWYPQLSTESFFLTANNCYKLKLYNTTTKVCRKTLWGPTYGSPLEKIQILPRTSCADPQQHYLVYITKDKVGLQMLPVDGNPHKSSAFICHPDGASDFAISHDGRYIFTAGGKDRTFMKWKVNLSALDAAAFLGGEDLIPFYNLLDGGKEGKFFRELEDYFYYVQLCRQGIDTLEERQVSTHIPLEEIPSVMRAIGFYPSEEEIEEMINEVKFSKYADTGEVVTKINLGDFIKLYINHRPALGLSMKTIQQAFEVLGYENKKGEKVIDRGDFLSLLQCRGE
;
A
#
# COMPACT_ATOMS: atom_id res chain seq x y z
N LEU A 1 5.03 49.83 -3.79
CA LEU A 1 4.67 48.39 -3.74
C LEU A 1 5.50 47.70 -4.81
N SER A 2 6.80 47.53 -4.50
CA SER A 2 7.82 46.97 -5.39
C SER A 2 7.62 45.48 -5.58
N GLU A 3 7.99 44.98 -6.76
CA GLU A 3 7.94 43.58 -7.19
C GLU A 3 8.26 42.59 -6.05
N SER A 4 7.22 42.02 -5.44
CA SER A 4 7.39 40.89 -4.53
C SER A 4 7.89 39.72 -5.38
N HIS A 5 9.17 39.36 -5.26
CA HIS A 5 9.73 38.17 -5.89
C HIS A 5 8.97 36.94 -5.39
N LYS A 6 8.06 36.49 -6.25
CA LYS A 6 7.25 35.30 -6.09
C LYS A 6 8.12 34.09 -6.44
N CYS A 7 8.80 33.54 -5.43
CA CYS A 7 9.73 32.42 -5.59
C CYS A 7 9.23 31.14 -4.88
N SER A 8 9.58 29.96 -5.39
CA SER A 8 9.37 28.65 -4.75
C SER A 8 10.70 27.94 -4.50
N LEU A 9 10.72 27.00 -3.56
CA LEU A 9 11.90 26.28 -3.09
C LEU A 9 11.66 24.77 -3.13
N ASP A 10 12.64 24.02 -3.63
CA ASP A 10 12.60 22.54 -3.62
C ASP A 10 13.87 21.97 -2.95
N PHE A 11 13.68 20.89 -2.18
CA PHE A 11 14.75 20.00 -1.71
C PHE A 11 14.69 18.66 -2.45
N SER A 12 15.81 18.19 -2.99
CA SER A 12 15.90 16.83 -3.53
C SER A 12 16.08 15.78 -2.44
N SER A 13 15.39 14.63 -2.55
CA SER A 13 15.52 13.47 -1.65
C SER A 13 16.62 12.48 -2.05
N LEU A 14 17.64 12.94 -2.79
CA LEU A 14 18.76 12.11 -3.25
C LEU A 14 19.82 11.98 -2.14
N LEU A 15 20.85 11.16 -2.35
CA LEU A 15 22.03 11.02 -1.46
C LEU A 15 22.68 12.36 -1.06
N PHE A 16 22.44 13.41 -1.86
CA PHE A 16 22.78 14.80 -1.58
C PHE A 16 21.51 15.65 -1.66
N GLN A 17 21.28 16.51 -0.67
CA GLN A 17 20.17 17.45 -0.70
C GLN A 17 20.53 18.66 -1.56
N LYS A 18 19.67 19.02 -2.51
CA LYS A 18 19.84 20.19 -3.35
C LYS A 18 18.75 21.21 -3.06
N VAL A 19 19.13 22.44 -2.74
CA VAL A 19 18.22 23.58 -2.57
C VAL A 19 18.14 24.34 -3.88
N SER A 20 16.95 24.47 -4.45
CA SER A 20 16.73 25.22 -5.69
C SER A 20 15.67 26.30 -5.51
N VAL A 21 15.98 27.53 -5.94
CA VAL A 21 15.05 28.68 -5.92
C VAL A 21 14.49 28.89 -7.32
N TRP A 22 13.17 28.93 -7.43
CA TRP A 22 12.44 29.06 -8.68
C TRP A 22 11.62 30.34 -8.68
N ARG A 23 11.38 30.95 -9.85
CA ARG A 23 10.43 32.07 -9.99
C ARG A 23 9.11 31.52 -10.52
N TRP A 24 8.12 31.31 -9.64
CA TRP A 24 6.85 30.68 -10.02
C TRP A 24 5.96 31.53 -10.94
N THR A 25 6.30 32.81 -11.13
CA THR A 25 5.61 33.71 -12.07
C THR A 25 6.07 33.57 -13.51
N LEU A 26 7.16 32.84 -13.78
CA LEU A 26 7.64 32.54 -15.12
C LEU A 26 7.53 31.04 -15.38
N PRO A 27 7.07 30.59 -16.56
CA PRO A 27 7.00 29.18 -16.93
C PRO A 27 8.39 28.64 -17.33
N SER A 28 9.36 28.78 -16.43
CA SER A 28 10.74 28.34 -16.61
C SER A 28 10.95 26.97 -15.97
N GLU A 29 11.41 26.00 -16.75
CA GLU A 29 11.88 24.70 -16.25
C GLU A 29 13.28 24.75 -15.61
N LYS A 30 13.91 25.93 -15.57
CA LYS A 30 15.21 26.13 -14.89
C LYS A 30 15.05 26.96 -13.62
N ALA A 31 15.70 26.49 -12.55
CA ALA A 31 15.85 27.23 -11.30
C ALA A 31 16.68 28.50 -11.51
N ILE A 32 16.38 29.55 -10.75
CA ILE A 32 17.15 30.81 -10.75
C ILE A 32 18.55 30.55 -10.18
N CYS A 33 18.61 29.77 -9.10
CA CYS A 33 19.85 29.31 -8.51
C CYS A 33 19.61 27.97 -7.81
N SER A 34 20.64 27.12 -7.79
CA SER A 34 20.62 25.86 -7.06
C SER A 34 21.94 25.65 -6.35
N ILE A 35 21.90 25.07 -5.15
CA ILE A 35 23.08 24.65 -4.40
C ILE A 35 22.91 23.24 -3.88
N GLU A 36 23.96 22.45 -4.01
CA GLU A 36 24.05 21.10 -3.43
C GLU A 36 24.66 21.21 -2.04
N LEU A 37 23.99 20.60 -1.06
CA LEU A 37 24.41 20.56 0.34
C LEU A 37 25.29 19.35 0.57
N GLU A 38 26.42 19.58 1.24
CA GLU A 38 27.29 18.49 1.68
C GLU A 38 26.60 17.66 2.78
N PRO A 39 26.81 16.32 2.82
CA PRO A 39 26.18 15.46 3.82
C PRO A 39 26.53 15.84 5.27
N GLU A 40 27.64 16.55 5.46
CA GLU A 40 28.11 17.04 6.75
C GLU A 40 27.14 18.01 7.42
N PHE A 41 26.30 18.70 6.63
CA PHE A 41 25.30 19.63 7.17
C PHE A 41 24.05 18.93 7.74
N GLY A 42 23.95 17.61 7.54
CA GLY A 42 22.79 16.82 7.90
C GLY A 42 21.56 17.11 7.03
N HIS A 43 20.56 16.24 7.11
CA HIS A 43 19.32 16.38 6.37
C HIS A 43 18.53 17.60 6.89
N GLN A 44 18.38 18.62 6.04
CA GLN A 44 17.59 19.82 6.31
C GLN A 44 16.11 19.48 6.17
N ASP A 45 15.34 19.70 7.25
CA ASP A 45 13.92 19.30 7.35
C ASP A 45 12.96 20.50 7.31
N TYR A 46 13.49 21.72 7.42
CA TYR A 46 12.70 22.95 7.47
C TYR A 46 13.43 24.10 6.74
N VAL A 47 12.65 24.95 6.07
CA VAL A 47 13.16 26.13 5.36
C VAL A 47 12.18 27.29 5.44
N ILE A 48 12.69 28.51 5.56
CA ILE A 48 11.88 29.73 5.55
C ILE A 48 12.63 30.88 4.86
N PHE A 49 11.90 31.69 4.10
CA PHE A 49 12.41 32.96 3.58
C PHE A 49 12.37 34.03 4.66
N ASN A 50 13.31 34.97 4.60
CA ASN A 50 13.22 36.18 5.40
C ASN A 50 12.02 37.02 4.92
N PRO A 51 11.01 37.30 5.78
CA PRO A 51 9.83 38.06 5.39
C PRO A 51 10.13 39.49 4.90
N GLN A 52 11.27 40.06 5.31
CA GLN A 52 11.68 41.42 4.95
C GLN A 52 12.71 41.46 3.82
N ASN A 53 13.46 40.37 3.61
CA ASN A 53 14.45 40.27 2.53
C ASN A 53 14.25 38.97 1.71
N PRO A 54 13.67 39.04 0.50
CA PRO A 54 13.41 37.83 -0.31
C PRO A 54 14.69 37.12 -0.81
N HIS A 55 15.85 37.76 -0.69
CA HIS A 55 17.16 37.21 -1.06
C HIS A 55 17.80 36.36 0.04
N GLU A 56 17.21 36.34 1.23
CA GLU A 56 17.69 35.58 2.37
C GLU A 56 16.74 34.43 2.70
N LEU A 57 17.30 33.28 3.01
CA LEU A 57 16.56 32.14 3.54
C LEU A 57 17.40 31.37 4.56
N VAL A 58 16.70 30.63 5.40
CA VAL A 58 17.27 29.78 6.45
C VAL A 58 16.73 28.38 6.27
N SER A 59 17.61 27.39 6.41
CA SER A 59 17.21 26.01 6.65
C SER A 59 17.83 25.49 7.94
N ASN A 60 17.20 24.49 8.54
CA ASN A 60 17.81 23.77 9.65
C ASN A 60 17.64 22.25 9.53
N SER A 61 18.69 21.54 9.94
CA SER A 61 18.64 20.12 10.31
C SER A 61 18.44 20.01 11.82
N LYS A 62 18.46 18.78 12.35
CA LYS A 62 18.37 18.51 13.79
C LYS A 62 19.54 19.08 14.60
N THR A 63 20.65 19.39 13.96
CA THR A 63 21.90 19.78 14.65
C THR A 63 22.54 21.04 14.08
N GLN A 64 22.20 21.43 12.85
CA GLN A 64 22.83 22.54 12.16
C GLN A 64 21.81 23.48 11.54
N MET A 65 22.22 24.73 11.40
CA MET A 65 21.45 25.78 10.75
C MET A 65 22.28 26.36 9.61
N ILE A 66 21.63 26.59 8.47
CA ILE A 66 22.26 27.11 7.27
C ILE A 66 21.52 28.37 6.84
N PHE A 67 22.28 29.44 6.62
CA PHE A 67 21.80 30.67 6.00
C PHE A 67 22.26 30.74 4.55
N TYR A 68 21.36 31.18 3.69
CA TYR A 68 21.64 31.34 2.28
C TYR A 68 21.31 32.77 1.87
N LEU A 69 22.21 33.34 1.07
CA LEU A 69 22.00 34.60 0.38
C LEU A 69 22.10 34.35 -1.13
N TRP A 70 21.07 34.73 -1.87
CA TRP A 70 20.98 34.49 -3.31
C TRP A 70 20.67 35.76 -4.11
N VAL A 71 21.35 35.95 -5.25
CA VAL A 71 21.23 37.14 -6.11
C VAL A 71 20.91 36.73 -7.55
N SER A 72 20.00 37.45 -8.20
CA SER A 72 19.47 37.11 -9.53
C SER A 72 20.45 37.31 -10.70
N ARG A 73 21.64 37.88 -10.51
CA ARG A 73 22.54 38.29 -11.62
C ARG A 73 23.89 37.56 -11.71
N ASP A 74 24.32 36.82 -10.69
CA ASP A 74 25.61 36.10 -10.74
C ASP A 74 25.55 34.72 -10.09
N MET A 75 26.21 33.75 -10.73
CA MET A 75 26.39 32.35 -10.33
C MET A 75 27.18 32.25 -9.01
N GLY A 76 26.51 32.46 -7.89
CA GLY A 76 27.07 32.20 -6.58
C GLY A 76 26.04 32.32 -5.47
N SER A 77 25.31 31.25 -5.19
CA SER A 77 24.63 31.08 -3.90
C SER A 77 25.69 31.02 -2.82
N ARG A 78 25.71 31.98 -1.90
CA ARG A 78 26.64 31.98 -0.77
C ARG A 78 25.96 31.33 0.42
N VAL A 79 26.62 30.32 1.00
CA VAL A 79 26.10 29.54 2.12
C VAL A 79 27.02 29.70 3.32
N SER A 80 26.43 30.00 4.47
CA SER A 80 27.07 29.87 5.77
C SER A 80 26.32 28.83 6.60
N ALA A 81 27.03 27.77 6.99
CA ALA A 81 26.51 26.73 7.87
C ALA A 81 27.19 26.84 9.24
N TRP A 82 26.42 26.60 10.29
CA TRP A 82 26.91 26.66 11.66
C TRP A 82 26.56 25.38 12.44
N LEU A 83 27.60 24.83 13.08
CA LEU A 83 27.51 23.71 14.00
C LEU A 83 27.71 24.22 15.43
N LEU A 84 26.75 23.96 16.31
CA LEU A 84 26.95 24.17 17.75
C LEU A 84 27.80 23.02 18.28
N SER A 85 28.99 23.33 18.82
CA SER A 85 29.73 22.34 19.61
C SER A 85 29.19 22.34 21.05
N PRO A 86 29.27 21.22 21.79
CA PRO A 86 28.92 21.17 23.21
C PRO A 86 29.71 22.15 24.09
N GLN A 87 30.78 22.75 23.55
CA GLN A 87 31.63 23.73 24.22
C GLN A 87 31.22 25.19 23.94
N THR A 88 30.43 25.45 22.89
CA THR A 88 29.98 26.80 22.49
C THR A 88 29.03 27.39 23.54
N PHE A 89 28.15 26.56 24.10
CA PHE A 89 27.31 26.91 25.23
C PHE A 89 27.56 25.89 26.33
N LYS A 90 27.81 26.32 27.56
CA LYS A 90 28.01 25.44 28.74
C LYS A 90 26.72 24.69 29.17
N CYS A 91 25.82 24.40 28.23
CA CYS A 91 24.49 23.87 28.46
C CYS A 91 24.06 22.99 27.29
N LEU A 92 23.35 21.89 27.56
CA LEU A 92 22.76 21.03 26.54
C LEU A 92 21.62 21.76 25.82
N VAL A 93 21.76 22.02 24.52
CA VAL A 93 20.79 22.80 23.73
C VAL A 93 19.62 21.96 23.21
N GLY A 94 19.84 20.66 22.97
CA GLY A 94 18.86 19.76 22.35
C GLY A 94 18.93 19.77 20.82
N GLN A 95 18.08 19.00 20.15
CA GLN A 95 17.97 19.00 18.68
C GLN A 95 17.14 20.20 18.23
N PHE A 96 17.47 20.81 17.09
CA PHE A 96 16.67 21.90 16.52
C PHE A 96 15.36 21.38 15.92
N SER A 97 14.28 22.14 16.11
CA SER A 97 12.98 21.87 15.50
C SER A 97 12.71 22.79 14.31
N GLN A 98 12.36 24.05 14.55
CA GLN A 98 12.09 25.05 13.51
C GLN A 98 12.87 26.33 13.75
N SER A 99 13.26 27.00 12.67
CA SER A 99 13.95 28.29 12.71
C SER A 99 13.15 29.38 12.01
N VAL A 100 13.13 30.58 12.58
CA VAL A 100 12.39 31.73 12.05
C VAL A 100 13.20 33.01 12.16
N PHE A 101 12.97 33.95 11.24
CA PHE A 101 13.51 35.30 11.37
C PHE A 101 12.70 36.10 12.40
N HIS A 102 13.39 36.76 13.32
CA HIS A 102 12.75 37.68 14.26
C HIS A 102 12.25 38.92 13.48
N PHE A 103 11.13 39.49 13.91
CA PHE A 103 10.51 40.66 13.25
C PHE A 103 11.36 41.95 13.30
N ASN A 104 12.48 41.96 14.03
CA ASN A 104 13.45 43.07 14.08
C ASN A 104 14.49 42.97 12.95
N ASN A 105 14.50 41.84 12.21
CA ASN A 105 15.37 41.57 11.06
C ASN A 105 16.88 41.59 11.35
N THR A 106 17.26 41.64 12.62
CA THR A 106 18.66 41.56 13.08
C THR A 106 18.96 40.22 13.72
N GLN A 107 17.92 39.40 13.95
CA GLN A 107 18.00 38.15 14.68
C GLN A 107 17.24 37.04 13.96
N ALA A 108 17.74 35.81 14.11
CA ALA A 108 16.96 34.60 13.86
C ALA A 108 16.79 33.82 15.17
N LEU A 109 15.73 33.03 15.26
CA LEU A 109 15.36 32.24 16.42
C LEU A 109 15.24 30.79 16.00
N THR A 110 15.79 29.86 16.79
CA THR A 110 15.63 28.42 16.56
C THR A 110 15.10 27.75 17.81
N GLY A 111 13.98 27.04 17.67
CA GLY A 111 13.39 26.23 18.74
C GLY A 111 14.13 24.91 18.89
N THR A 112 14.15 24.36 20.11
CA THR A 112 14.83 23.09 20.39
C THR A 112 13.93 22.07 21.09
N SER A 113 14.31 20.80 20.95
CA SER A 113 13.66 19.66 21.60
C SER A 113 13.77 19.67 23.12
N ALA A 114 14.59 20.56 23.69
CA ALA A 114 14.77 20.73 25.13
C ALA A 114 13.97 21.93 25.69
N GLY A 115 13.03 22.48 24.92
CA GLY A 115 12.21 23.61 25.38
C GLY A 115 12.92 24.97 25.37
N LYS A 116 14.05 25.06 24.68
CA LYS A 116 14.90 26.25 24.61
C LYS A 116 14.78 26.92 23.26
N LEU A 117 15.13 28.21 23.23
CA LEU A 117 15.20 29.03 22.04
C LEU A 117 16.61 29.59 21.90
N VAL A 118 17.26 29.29 20.78
CA VAL A 118 18.58 29.84 20.42
C VAL A 118 18.35 31.11 19.63
N VAL A 119 18.97 32.21 20.07
CA VAL A 119 18.96 33.50 19.39
C VAL A 119 20.28 33.64 18.64
N TRP A 120 20.15 33.93 17.35
CA TRP A 120 21.26 34.15 16.42
C TRP A 120 21.27 35.61 16.04
N ASP A 121 22.32 36.34 16.39
CA ASP A 121 22.50 37.72 15.93
C ASP A 121 23.20 37.71 14.57
N MET A 122 22.68 38.54 13.66
CA MET A 122 23.28 38.80 12.36
C MET A 122 24.11 40.09 12.48
N ASP A 123 25.44 40.00 12.31
CA ASP A 123 26.31 41.17 12.43
C ASP A 123 25.94 42.29 11.42
N ASN A 124 25.48 43.40 11.99
CA ASN A 124 25.30 44.77 11.46
C ASN A 124 24.28 44.99 10.31
N PRO A 125 23.19 45.77 10.55
CA PRO A 125 22.32 46.26 9.49
C PRO A 125 22.90 47.52 8.85
N ARG A 126 22.85 47.61 7.51
CA ARG A 126 23.09 48.78 6.63
C ARG A 126 24.41 48.78 5.85
N THR A 127 24.36 48.25 4.63
CA THR A 127 24.93 48.92 3.45
C THR A 127 23.89 48.94 2.34
N ARG A 128 23.92 49.99 1.51
CA ARG A 128 23.01 50.20 0.37
C ARG A 128 23.05 48.99 -0.59
N PRO A 129 22.01 48.77 -1.43
CA PRO A 129 21.90 47.60 -2.32
C PRO A 129 23.04 47.40 -3.34
N GLU A 130 23.99 48.33 -3.42
CA GLU A 130 24.99 48.38 -4.49
C GLU A 130 26.36 47.82 -4.08
N GLU A 131 26.64 47.60 -2.79
CA GLU A 131 27.90 46.97 -2.34
C GLU A 131 27.64 46.01 -1.17
N LEU A 132 27.60 44.71 -1.48
CA LEU A 132 27.49 43.62 -0.50
C LEU A 132 28.89 43.19 -0.02
N PRO A 133 29.11 42.96 1.30
CA PRO A 133 30.40 42.52 1.82
C PRO A 133 30.82 41.12 1.34
N PRO A 134 32.12 40.78 1.42
CA PRO A 134 32.74 39.62 0.77
C PRO A 134 32.41 38.25 1.39
N LYS A 135 31.65 38.20 2.50
CA LYS A 135 31.20 36.95 3.17
C LYS A 135 29.71 37.03 3.53
N PRO A 136 28.97 35.91 3.55
CA PRO A 136 27.68 35.88 4.25
C PRO A 136 27.91 36.38 5.67
N HIS A 137 26.99 37.20 6.19
CA HIS A 137 27.18 37.96 7.43
C HIS A 137 27.62 37.04 8.58
N GLY A 138 28.42 37.58 9.51
CA GLY A 138 28.81 36.84 10.71
C GLY A 138 27.58 36.57 11.56
N ILE A 139 27.01 35.38 11.43
CA ILE A 139 25.87 34.97 12.26
C ILE A 139 26.44 34.23 13.44
N THR A 140 26.25 34.78 14.63
CA THR A 140 26.76 34.17 15.86
C THR A 140 25.60 33.79 16.75
N ALA A 141 25.66 32.59 17.32
CA ALA A 141 24.72 32.18 18.35
C ALA A 141 25.07 32.98 19.61
N THR A 142 24.23 33.94 19.98
CA THR A 142 24.56 34.87 21.07
C THR A 142 23.93 34.47 22.39
N LYS A 143 22.72 33.88 22.34
CA LYS A 143 21.98 33.56 23.56
C LYS A 143 21.17 32.28 23.40
N VAL A 144 21.09 31.53 24.49
CA VAL A 144 20.12 30.43 24.65
C VAL A 144 19.16 30.81 25.77
N VAL A 145 17.87 30.83 25.47
CA VAL A 145 16.79 31.19 26.41
C VAL A 145 15.95 29.95 26.70
N SER A 146 15.79 29.60 27.97
CA SER A 146 14.90 28.51 28.37
C SER A 146 13.48 29.06 28.49
N LEU A 147 12.56 28.61 27.62
CA LEU A 147 11.17 29.05 27.63
C LEU A 147 10.27 28.10 28.42
N GLN A 148 10.55 26.79 28.33
CA GLN A 148 9.77 25.73 28.97
C GLN A 148 10.60 24.45 29.08
N GLU A 149 10.08 23.45 29.80
CA GLU A 149 10.70 22.13 29.93
C GLU A 149 10.36 21.21 28.75
N GLU A 150 9.20 21.42 28.14
CA GLU A 150 8.67 20.58 27.05
C GLU A 150 9.30 20.93 25.70
N SER A 151 9.49 19.91 24.86
CA SER A 151 10.02 20.05 23.51
C SER A 151 9.19 21.01 22.65
N LEU A 152 9.87 22.00 22.02
CA LEU A 152 9.25 22.90 21.06
C LEU A 152 9.19 22.23 19.69
N THR A 153 7.98 22.05 19.16
CA THR A 153 7.76 21.42 17.86
C THR A 153 7.52 22.45 16.76
N VAL A 154 6.86 23.56 17.10
CA VAL A 154 6.54 24.65 16.17
C VAL A 154 7.08 25.97 16.70
N LEU A 155 7.68 26.77 15.82
CA LEU A 155 8.10 28.14 16.11
C LEU A 155 7.68 29.02 14.93
N GLN A 156 6.92 30.08 15.21
CA GLN A 156 6.45 31.01 14.19
C GLN A 156 6.48 32.45 14.71
N VAL A 157 6.72 33.40 13.81
CA VAL A 157 6.54 34.82 14.10
C VAL A 157 5.24 35.30 13.46
N LEU A 158 4.39 35.92 14.27
CA LEU A 158 3.13 36.52 13.84
C LEU A 158 3.16 38.00 14.24
N GLU A 159 3.28 38.89 13.26
CA GLU A 159 3.39 40.33 13.46
C GLU A 159 4.55 40.69 14.42
N SER A 160 4.25 41.05 15.67
CA SER A 160 5.23 41.36 16.72
C SER A 160 5.25 40.34 17.87
N CYS A 161 4.73 39.15 17.64
CA CYS A 161 4.66 38.06 18.63
C CYS A 161 5.41 36.82 18.12
N ILE A 162 6.03 36.11 19.07
CA ILE A 162 6.64 34.81 18.84
C ILE A 162 5.66 33.76 19.35
N VAL A 163 5.27 32.83 18.48
CA VAL A 163 4.34 31.75 18.77
C VAL A 163 5.10 30.45 18.83
N THR A 164 4.88 29.66 19.87
CA THR A 164 5.45 28.32 20.00
C THR A 164 4.36 27.27 20.18
N GLY A 165 4.53 26.11 19.54
CA GLY A 165 3.77 24.90 19.80
C GLY A 165 4.65 23.83 20.43
N ASP A 166 4.08 23.00 21.31
CA ASP A 166 4.83 21.96 22.03
C ASP A 166 4.25 20.55 21.88
N VAL A 167 4.98 19.58 22.43
CA VAL A 167 4.60 18.16 22.45
C VAL A 167 3.40 17.83 23.35
N LYS A 168 3.03 18.73 24.26
CA LYS A 168 1.86 18.56 25.15
C LYS A 168 0.60 19.21 24.59
N GLY A 169 0.63 19.74 23.37
CA GLY A 169 -0.54 20.37 22.76
C GLY A 169 -0.78 21.82 23.19
N GLN A 170 0.22 22.49 23.78
CA GLN A 170 0.12 23.88 24.20
C GLN A 170 0.64 24.82 23.11
N VAL A 171 -0.12 25.88 22.85
CA VAL A 171 0.30 27.02 22.02
C VAL A 171 0.54 28.22 22.93
N LYS A 172 1.75 28.75 22.91
CA LYS A 172 2.16 29.88 23.74
C LYS A 172 2.54 31.08 22.88
N PHE A 173 2.13 32.25 23.32
CA PHE A 173 2.44 33.53 22.68
C PHE A 173 3.40 34.30 23.56
N TYR A 174 4.45 34.86 22.96
CA TYR A 174 5.45 35.68 23.61
C TYR A 174 5.56 37.04 22.93
N ASP A 175 5.93 38.07 23.67
CA ASP A 175 6.33 39.37 23.11
C ASP A 175 7.77 39.35 22.57
N GLY A 176 8.23 40.47 22.01
CA GLY A 176 9.61 40.64 21.52
C GLY A 176 10.70 40.55 22.58
N GLN A 177 10.35 40.60 23.87
CA GLN A 177 11.28 40.38 24.98
C GLN A 177 11.19 38.95 25.53
N LEU A 178 10.48 38.06 24.84
CA LEU A 178 10.22 36.67 25.23
C LEU A 178 9.42 36.55 26.54
N ARG A 179 8.59 37.55 26.88
CA ARG A 179 7.65 37.46 28.00
C ARG A 179 6.37 36.79 27.52
N LEU A 180 5.88 35.83 28.31
CA LEU A 180 4.68 35.08 27.99
C LEU A 180 3.43 35.99 28.06
N LEU A 181 2.67 36.02 26.97
CA LEU A 181 1.42 36.78 26.83
C LEU A 181 0.19 35.91 27.12
N THR A 182 0.08 34.73 26.51
CA THR A 182 -1.09 33.84 26.66
C THR A 182 -0.72 32.39 26.31
N ILE A 183 -1.44 31.44 26.91
CA ILE A 183 -1.36 30.01 26.63
C ILE A 183 -2.74 29.52 26.19
N TYR A 184 -2.77 28.74 25.11
CA TYR A 184 -3.91 27.94 24.68
C TYR A 184 -3.53 26.47 24.83
N SER A 185 -4.33 25.71 25.57
CA SER A 185 -4.09 24.29 25.81
C SER A 185 -5.42 23.56 25.98
N HIS A 186 -5.48 22.30 25.56
CA HIS A 186 -6.65 21.44 25.76
C HIS A 186 -6.19 19.99 25.90
N ASP A 187 -6.76 19.24 26.85
CA ASP A 187 -6.35 17.88 27.23
C ASP A 187 -6.41 16.83 26.11
N LYS A 188 -7.06 17.14 24.99
CA LYS A 188 -7.28 16.23 23.86
C LYS A 188 -6.37 16.54 22.68
N VAL A 189 -5.55 17.59 22.78
CA VAL A 189 -4.62 18.01 21.74
C VAL A 189 -3.29 17.33 22.00
N GLY A 190 -2.85 16.53 21.03
CA GLY A 190 -1.54 15.88 21.07
C GLY A 190 -0.40 16.81 20.62
N PRO A 191 0.80 16.26 20.39
CA PRO A 191 1.95 17.02 19.93
C PRO A 191 1.64 17.84 18.69
N ILE A 192 1.89 19.15 18.75
CA ILE A 192 1.58 20.06 17.64
C ILE A 192 2.64 19.89 16.54
N GLN A 193 2.21 19.87 15.28
CA GLN A 193 3.10 19.75 14.13
C GLN A 193 3.12 21.01 13.26
N SER A 194 1.99 21.71 13.14
CA SER A 194 1.92 22.99 12.44
C SER A 194 0.82 23.86 13.01
N ILE A 195 0.98 25.18 12.86
CA ILE A 195 -0.02 26.18 13.23
C ILE A 195 -0.17 27.12 12.03
N SER A 196 -1.41 27.50 11.72
CA SER A 196 -1.71 28.45 10.65
C SER A 196 -2.76 29.45 11.11
N PHE A 197 -2.46 30.73 10.92
CA PHE A 197 -3.28 31.84 11.40
C PHE A 197 -4.19 32.39 10.30
N SER A 198 -5.39 32.82 10.69
CA SER A 198 -6.28 33.57 9.81
C SER A 198 -5.61 34.85 9.29
N LYS A 199 -5.84 35.18 8.02
CA LYS A 199 -5.41 36.44 7.41
C LYS A 199 -6.26 37.63 7.84
N VAL A 200 -7.51 37.38 8.20
CA VAL A 200 -8.49 38.41 8.56
C VAL A 200 -8.40 38.66 10.07
N LEU A 201 -8.16 39.93 10.43
CA LEU A 201 -8.32 40.40 11.80
C LEU A 201 -9.81 40.43 12.13
N ARG A 202 -10.17 39.98 13.33
CA ARG A 202 -11.56 40.09 13.78
C ARG A 202 -11.91 41.53 14.12
N ASP A 203 -13.13 41.94 13.78
CA ASP A 203 -13.70 43.19 14.28
C ASP A 203 -13.85 43.13 15.81
N PRO A 204 -13.52 44.21 16.54
CA PRO A 204 -13.73 44.25 17.98
C PRO A 204 -15.22 44.04 18.29
N PRO A 205 -15.56 43.39 19.42
CA PRO A 205 -16.95 43.11 19.77
C PRO A 205 -17.77 44.41 19.75
N SER A 206 -18.79 44.46 18.91
CA SER A 206 -19.70 45.59 18.76
C SER A 206 -20.50 45.77 20.05
N GLY A 207 -20.02 46.64 20.94
CA GLY A 207 -20.58 46.75 22.28
C GLY A 207 -20.20 47.99 23.06
N PHE A 208 -19.94 49.14 22.44
CA PHE A 208 -20.01 50.44 23.11
C PHE A 208 -20.43 51.55 22.13
N PRO A 209 -21.63 52.13 22.23
CA PRO A 209 -22.00 53.31 21.45
C PRO A 209 -21.41 54.56 22.13
N GLY A 210 -20.53 55.25 21.41
CA GLY A 210 -20.14 56.63 21.72
C GLY A 210 -18.71 56.82 22.21
N SER A 211 -17.80 57.13 21.29
CA SER A 211 -16.97 58.34 21.34
C SER A 211 -16.05 58.40 20.14
N SER A 212 -16.31 59.38 19.29
CA SER A 212 -15.36 59.88 18.31
C SER A 212 -14.30 60.72 19.02
N SER A 213 -13.03 60.30 18.99
CA SER A 213 -11.90 61.22 19.12
C SER A 213 -10.59 60.56 18.69
N SER A 214 -9.95 61.18 17.69
CA SER A 214 -8.51 61.29 17.43
C SER A 214 -7.60 60.14 17.87
N TRP A 215 -7.14 59.36 16.89
CA TRP A 215 -6.04 58.42 17.05
C TRP A 215 -4.71 59.17 16.99
N SER A 216 -4.19 59.55 18.15
CA SER A 216 -2.79 59.89 18.36
C SER A 216 -2.40 59.49 19.78
N ASP A 217 -1.82 58.31 19.94
CA ASP A 217 -0.52 58.16 20.61
C ASP A 217 -0.11 56.69 20.70
N SER A 218 1.18 56.52 20.49
CA SER A 218 1.95 55.29 20.44
C SER A 218 2.02 54.58 21.79
N SER A 219 1.25 53.50 21.99
CA SER A 219 1.55 52.44 22.97
C SER A 219 0.74 51.12 22.88
N ASN A 220 -0.11 50.91 21.85
CA ASN A 220 -1.02 49.74 21.78
C ASN A 220 -0.76 48.77 20.60
N SER A 221 0.48 48.37 20.33
CA SER A 221 0.77 47.33 19.32
C SER A 221 0.46 45.90 19.77
N VAL A 222 0.27 45.65 21.07
CA VAL A 222 0.08 44.30 21.65
C VAL A 222 -1.37 43.80 21.53
N SER A 223 -2.35 44.68 21.26
CA SER A 223 -3.78 44.31 21.24
C SER A 223 -4.26 43.67 19.93
N LEU A 224 -3.50 43.75 18.83
CA LEU A 224 -3.95 43.28 17.52
C LEU A 224 -3.70 41.77 17.30
N THR A 225 -2.74 41.18 18.02
CA THR A 225 -2.26 39.81 17.80
C THR A 225 -3.16 38.71 18.38
N LEU A 226 -3.98 39.02 19.39
CA LEU A 226 -4.89 38.07 20.07
C LEU A 226 -6.25 37.87 19.37
N ASN A 227 -6.52 38.60 18.29
CA ASN A 227 -7.82 38.58 17.60
C ASN A 227 -7.86 37.70 16.34
N ARG A 228 -6.88 36.81 16.12
CA ARG A 228 -6.85 35.90 14.97
C ARG A 228 -7.10 34.46 15.39
N ASN A 229 -8.18 33.88 14.90
CA ASN A 229 -8.37 32.44 14.97
C ASN A 229 -7.25 31.73 14.20
N PHE A 230 -6.94 30.51 14.63
CA PHE A 230 -5.92 29.69 13.99
C PHE A 230 -6.37 28.24 13.90
N ILE A 231 -5.76 27.50 13.00
CA ILE A 231 -5.85 26.05 12.95
C ILE A 231 -4.51 25.48 13.40
N LEU A 232 -4.55 24.34 14.06
CA LEU A 232 -3.36 23.57 14.38
C LEU A 232 -3.52 22.13 13.90
N SER A 233 -2.42 21.55 13.45
CA SER A 233 -2.30 20.13 13.15
C SER A 233 -1.49 19.45 14.24
N THR A 234 -1.87 18.22 14.59
CA THR A 234 -1.12 17.40 15.54
C THR A 234 -0.43 16.23 14.83
N SER A 235 0.63 15.67 15.42
CA SER A 235 1.24 14.40 14.99
C SER A 235 0.25 13.23 14.91
N ASP A 236 -0.82 13.36 15.67
CA ASP A 236 -1.94 12.44 15.82
C ASP A 236 -2.99 12.56 14.69
N ALA A 237 -2.62 13.11 13.53
CA ALA A 237 -3.52 13.26 12.37
C ALA A 237 -4.86 13.95 12.69
N THR A 238 -4.89 14.79 13.73
CA THR A 238 -6.05 15.62 14.09
C THR A 238 -5.80 17.09 13.79
N MET A 239 -6.85 17.75 13.30
CA MET A 239 -6.87 19.20 13.07
C MET A 239 -7.86 19.85 14.01
N PHE A 240 -7.43 20.90 14.67
CA PHE A 240 -8.29 21.73 15.52
C PHE A 240 -8.36 23.15 14.97
N HIS A 241 -9.56 23.74 14.98
CA HIS A 241 -9.75 25.18 14.91
C HIS A 241 -9.80 25.73 16.32
N VAL A 242 -9.01 26.76 16.56
CA VAL A 242 -8.94 27.44 17.86
C VAL A 242 -9.47 28.84 17.68
N ALA A 243 -10.62 29.09 18.31
CA ALA A 243 -11.21 30.40 18.40
C ALA A 243 -10.59 31.15 19.59
N THR A 244 -9.91 32.26 19.33
CA THR A 244 -9.08 32.92 20.35
C THR A 244 -9.87 33.62 21.45
N ASP A 245 -11.15 33.92 21.20
CA ASP A 245 -12.09 34.57 22.12
C ASP A 245 -12.57 33.67 23.26
N SER A 246 -13.03 32.49 22.88
CA SER A 246 -13.64 31.48 23.73
C SER A 246 -12.60 30.48 24.22
N ARG A 247 -11.35 30.56 23.69
CA ARG A 247 -10.29 29.56 23.85
C ARG A 247 -10.78 28.16 23.54
N ASN A 248 -11.76 28.05 22.64
CA ASN A 248 -12.40 26.81 22.30
C ASN A 248 -11.61 26.08 21.22
N PHE A 249 -11.39 24.78 21.45
CA PHE A 249 -10.75 23.90 20.48
C PHE A 249 -11.84 23.05 19.83
N GLU A 250 -12.17 23.39 18.59
CA GLU A 250 -13.11 22.62 17.78
C GLU A 250 -12.32 21.65 16.89
N ARG A 251 -12.54 20.34 17.07
CA ARG A 251 -11.90 19.34 16.23
C ARG A 251 -12.62 19.29 14.88
N ILE A 252 -11.94 19.74 13.82
CA ILE A 252 -12.50 19.79 12.47
C ILE A 252 -12.29 18.47 11.74
N MET A 253 -11.14 17.83 11.96
CA MET A 253 -10.74 16.64 11.23
C MET A 253 -9.96 15.68 12.13
N GLN A 254 -10.19 14.39 11.94
CA GLN A 254 -9.45 13.32 12.58
C GLN A 254 -9.22 12.22 11.55
N GLU A 255 -7.97 12.03 11.13
CA GLU A 255 -7.57 10.96 10.22
C GLU A 255 -6.88 9.81 10.96
N ALA A 256 -6.54 8.76 10.21
CA ALA A 256 -5.93 7.55 10.74
C ALA A 256 -4.55 7.85 11.36
N LYS A 257 -4.41 7.61 12.66
CA LYS A 257 -3.14 7.79 13.39
C LYS A 257 -2.18 6.62 13.21
N LYS A 258 -2.72 5.45 12.89
CA LYS A 258 -2.01 4.18 12.71
C LYS A 258 -2.35 3.59 11.34
N ALA A 259 -1.80 2.40 11.07
CA ALA A 259 -1.94 1.76 9.77
C ALA A 259 -3.41 1.65 9.31
N VAL A 260 -3.63 1.84 8.01
CA VAL A 260 -4.93 1.61 7.36
C VAL A 260 -4.86 0.24 6.71
N THR A 261 -5.59 -0.72 7.25
CA THR A 261 -5.50 -2.14 6.85
C THR A 261 -6.78 -2.69 6.27
N ALA A 262 -7.92 -2.06 6.56
CA ALA A 262 -9.21 -2.56 6.14
C ALA A 262 -9.88 -1.59 5.17
N ILE A 263 -10.36 -2.10 4.06
CA ILE A 263 -11.13 -1.33 3.09
C ILE A 263 -12.24 -2.17 2.47
N ALA A 264 -13.44 -1.61 2.36
CA ALA A 264 -14.58 -2.28 1.74
C ALA A 264 -15.44 -1.26 0.99
N CYS A 265 -15.89 -1.63 -0.21
CA CYS A 265 -16.85 -0.82 -0.95
C CYS A 265 -18.26 -1.36 -0.74
N HIS A 266 -19.21 -0.45 -0.65
CA HIS A 266 -20.62 -0.80 -0.59
C HIS A 266 -21.07 -1.41 -1.93
N PRO A 267 -21.89 -2.48 -1.93
CA PRO A 267 -22.21 -3.27 -3.13
C PRO A 267 -23.09 -2.55 -4.16
N GLN A 268 -23.81 -1.50 -3.77
CA GLN A 268 -24.74 -0.77 -4.65
C GLN A 268 -24.51 0.75 -4.66
N GLU A 269 -24.38 1.36 -3.49
CA GLU A 269 -24.12 2.80 -3.32
C GLU A 269 -22.64 3.20 -3.51
N PRO A 270 -22.34 4.48 -3.79
CA PRO A 270 -20.99 4.98 -3.99
C PRO A 270 -20.23 5.24 -2.68
N PHE A 271 -20.30 4.28 -1.76
CA PHE A 271 -19.66 4.38 -0.44
C PHE A 271 -18.44 3.47 -0.33
N VAL A 272 -17.42 3.97 0.36
CA VAL A 272 -16.22 3.20 0.74
C VAL A 272 -15.98 3.34 2.23
N ALA A 273 -15.89 2.21 2.92
CA ALA A 273 -15.52 2.10 4.32
C ALA A 273 -14.01 1.86 4.44
N VAL A 274 -13.36 2.57 5.35
CA VAL A 274 -11.94 2.50 5.62
C VAL A 274 -11.72 2.35 7.13
N GLY A 275 -10.97 1.32 7.51
CA GLY A 275 -10.66 0.98 8.90
C GLY A 275 -9.16 1.07 9.19
N SER A 276 -8.84 1.62 10.35
CA SER A 276 -7.46 1.77 10.85
C SER A 276 -7.20 0.97 12.12
N HIS A 277 -5.94 0.59 12.34
CA HIS A 277 -5.40 0.05 13.58
C HIS A 277 -5.54 0.97 14.80
N CYS A 278 -5.91 2.25 14.63
CA CYS A 278 -6.29 3.11 15.75
C CYS A 278 -7.79 3.03 16.09
N GLY A 279 -8.50 2.04 15.54
CA GLY A 279 -9.93 1.82 15.75
C GLY A 279 -10.83 2.83 15.02
N LEU A 280 -10.26 3.68 14.16
CA LEU A 280 -11.03 4.63 13.36
C LEU A 280 -11.67 3.91 12.17
N LEU A 281 -12.99 3.87 12.14
CA LEU A 281 -13.80 3.46 10.99
C LEU A 281 -14.41 4.72 10.36
N LYS A 282 -14.23 4.90 9.06
CA LYS A 282 -14.81 6.01 8.28
C LYS A 282 -15.50 5.51 7.04
N VAL A 283 -16.64 6.11 6.70
CA VAL A 283 -17.33 5.88 5.44
C VAL A 283 -17.36 7.17 4.62
N TRP A 284 -17.00 7.07 3.35
CA TRP A 284 -16.92 8.18 2.41
C TRP A 284 -17.85 7.96 1.22
N ASP A 285 -18.52 9.01 0.77
CA ASP A 285 -19.05 9.09 -0.59
C ASP A 285 -17.91 9.47 -1.53
N TYR A 286 -17.44 8.50 -2.31
CA TYR A 286 -16.30 8.71 -3.20
C TYR A 286 -16.66 9.40 -4.52
N LYS A 287 -17.94 9.57 -4.86
CA LYS A 287 -18.38 10.36 -6.02
C LYS A 287 -18.44 11.84 -5.67
N GLN A 288 -19.00 12.16 -4.50
CA GLN A 288 -19.09 13.54 -4.01
C GLN A 288 -17.83 13.99 -3.28
N THR A 289 -16.90 13.07 -2.98
CA THR A 289 -15.71 13.31 -2.16
C THR A 289 -16.07 13.88 -0.78
N GLN A 290 -17.16 13.36 -0.21
CA GLN A 290 -17.71 13.82 1.06
C GLN A 290 -17.62 12.74 2.12
N TYR A 291 -17.30 13.18 3.33
CA TYR A 291 -17.36 12.35 4.52
C TYR A 291 -18.83 12.16 4.94
N LEU A 292 -19.22 10.93 5.24
CA LEU A 292 -20.58 10.62 5.67
C LEU A 292 -20.66 10.38 7.17
N VAL A 293 -19.87 9.42 7.67
CA VAL A 293 -19.94 8.97 9.06
C VAL A 293 -18.60 8.37 9.50
N SER A 294 -18.32 8.43 10.80
CA SER A 294 -17.19 7.75 11.43
C SER A 294 -17.57 7.23 12.80
N ARG A 295 -16.92 6.14 13.19
CA ARG A 295 -16.93 5.61 14.54
C ARG A 295 -15.51 5.32 14.98
N ILE A 296 -15.21 5.57 16.25
CA ILE A 296 -13.92 5.21 16.84
C ILE A 296 -14.11 4.13 17.90
N PHE A 297 -13.34 3.06 17.79
CA PHE A 297 -13.27 1.96 18.75
C PHE A 297 -11.98 2.13 19.55
N PRO A 298 -12.04 2.65 20.79
CA PRO A 298 -10.84 3.09 21.50
C PRO A 298 -9.90 1.95 21.91
N GLU A 299 -10.43 0.73 22.07
CA GLU A 299 -9.72 -0.37 22.73
C GLU A 299 -9.09 -1.38 21.75
N ALA A 300 -9.50 -1.38 20.47
CA ALA A 300 -9.01 -2.34 19.49
C ALA A 300 -8.84 -1.73 18.08
N GLY A 301 -7.85 -2.23 17.33
CA GLY A 301 -7.60 -1.82 15.96
C GLY A 301 -8.46 -2.61 14.96
N ILE A 302 -8.92 -1.97 13.89
CA ILE A 302 -9.68 -2.63 12.82
C ILE A 302 -8.70 -3.26 11.84
N GLN A 303 -8.82 -4.57 11.61
CA GLN A 303 -7.94 -5.34 10.73
C GLN A 303 -8.55 -5.61 9.36
N CYS A 304 -9.85 -5.94 9.30
CA CYS A 304 -10.55 -6.27 8.06
C CYS A 304 -12.02 -5.79 8.10
N LEU A 305 -12.60 -5.55 6.93
CA LEU A 305 -13.97 -5.07 6.74
C LEU A 305 -14.65 -5.83 5.60
N SER A 306 -15.97 -6.02 5.71
CA SER A 306 -16.78 -6.59 4.63
C SER A 306 -18.18 -6.03 4.70
N TYR A 307 -18.71 -5.53 3.57
CA TYR A 307 -20.14 -5.24 3.44
C TYR A 307 -20.88 -6.54 3.14
N ASP A 308 -22.11 -6.65 3.62
CA ASP A 308 -22.99 -7.70 3.14
C ASP A 308 -23.44 -7.40 1.70
N PRO A 309 -23.85 -8.41 0.92
CA PRO A 309 -24.29 -8.21 -0.46
C PRO A 309 -25.49 -7.27 -0.64
N GLU A 310 -26.38 -7.17 0.36
CA GLU A 310 -27.52 -6.24 0.33
C GLU A 310 -27.10 -4.80 0.67
N GLY A 311 -25.92 -4.60 1.29
CA GLY A 311 -25.42 -3.29 1.71
C GLY A 311 -26.07 -2.75 2.99
N CYS A 312 -26.81 -3.58 3.72
CA CYS A 312 -27.44 -3.20 4.99
C CYS A 312 -26.47 -3.28 6.17
N PHE A 313 -25.45 -4.14 6.08
CA PHE A 313 -24.53 -4.46 7.16
C PHE A 313 -23.08 -4.25 6.76
N LEU A 314 -22.29 -3.81 7.73
CA LEU A 314 -20.85 -3.73 7.65
C LEU A 314 -20.26 -4.53 8.81
N ALA A 315 -19.56 -5.62 8.50
CA ALA A 315 -18.80 -6.38 9.49
C ALA A 315 -17.38 -5.82 9.60
N ALA A 316 -16.90 -5.69 10.85
CA ALA A 316 -15.55 -5.23 11.18
C ALA A 316 -14.86 -6.24 12.10
N GLY A 317 -13.69 -6.71 11.69
CA GLY A 317 -12.85 -7.62 12.45
C GLY A 317 -11.67 -6.88 13.07
N PHE A 318 -11.38 -7.18 14.32
CA PHE A 318 -10.43 -6.43 15.12
C PHE A 318 -9.18 -7.24 15.49
N THR A 319 -8.15 -6.51 15.93
CA THR A 319 -6.86 -7.05 16.36
C THR A 319 -6.91 -7.82 17.68
N ASP A 320 -7.96 -7.65 18.47
CA ASP A 320 -8.20 -8.37 19.73
C ASP A 320 -9.03 -9.66 19.53
N GLY A 321 -9.43 -9.96 18.29
CA GLY A 321 -10.30 -11.09 17.97
C GLY A 321 -11.79 -10.75 17.95
N SER A 322 -12.17 -9.53 18.33
CA SER A 322 -13.56 -9.07 18.34
C SER A 322 -14.10 -8.89 16.93
N VAL A 323 -15.37 -9.22 16.73
CA VAL A 323 -16.11 -8.99 15.48
C VAL A 323 -17.35 -8.17 15.78
N TYR A 324 -17.50 -7.04 15.08
CA TYR A 324 -18.67 -6.18 15.17
C TYR A 324 -19.49 -6.28 13.90
N ILE A 325 -20.81 -6.39 14.04
CA ILE A 325 -21.76 -6.24 12.93
C ILE A 325 -22.48 -4.91 13.12
N LEU A 326 -22.27 -4.03 12.15
CA LEU A 326 -22.73 -2.65 12.18
C LEU A 326 -23.80 -2.43 11.12
N ASP A 327 -24.71 -1.50 11.40
CA ASP A 327 -25.54 -0.90 10.36
C ASP A 327 -24.64 -0.11 9.39
N ALA A 328 -24.80 -0.38 8.08
CA ALA A 328 -23.92 0.13 7.05
C ALA A 328 -23.89 1.67 6.93
N ILE A 329 -24.95 2.34 7.38
CA ILE A 329 -25.13 3.80 7.22
C ILE A 329 -24.80 4.52 8.52
N SER A 330 -25.36 4.08 9.64
CA SER A 330 -25.22 4.75 10.95
C SER A 330 -23.97 4.30 11.72
N LEU A 331 -23.34 3.19 11.32
CA LEU A 331 -22.26 2.49 12.04
C LEU A 331 -22.63 2.09 13.48
N GLN A 332 -23.92 2.04 13.81
CA GLN A 332 -24.38 1.54 15.11
C GLN A 332 -24.26 0.01 15.16
N SER A 333 -23.92 -0.52 16.34
CA SER A 333 -23.84 -1.97 16.54
C SER A 333 -25.25 -2.58 16.50
N ILE A 334 -25.45 -3.61 15.70
CA ILE A 334 -26.74 -4.32 15.60
C ILE A 334 -26.88 -5.37 16.69
N CYS A 335 -25.75 -5.92 17.15
CA CYS A 335 -25.67 -6.87 18.24
C CYS A 335 -24.46 -6.56 19.13
N GLU A 336 -24.33 -7.29 20.23
CA GLU A 336 -23.10 -7.30 21.02
C GLU A 336 -21.93 -7.79 20.17
N GLU A 337 -20.72 -7.39 20.56
CA GLU A 337 -19.51 -7.85 19.90
C GLU A 337 -19.33 -9.36 20.06
N PHE A 338 -18.81 -10.01 19.04
CA PHE A 338 -18.48 -11.42 19.09
C PHE A 338 -17.00 -11.59 19.46
N GLN A 339 -16.73 -12.32 20.54
CA GLN A 339 -15.38 -12.63 21.03
C GLN A 339 -15.11 -14.14 21.02
N PHE A 340 -15.31 -14.81 19.87
CA PHE A 340 -15.06 -16.25 19.72
C PHE A 340 -13.68 -16.55 19.12
N SER A 341 -13.10 -15.59 18.39
CA SER A 341 -11.78 -15.72 17.77
C SER A 341 -10.68 -15.84 18.83
N GLN A 342 -9.67 -16.66 18.55
CA GLN A 342 -8.56 -16.88 19.48
C GLN A 342 -7.39 -15.91 19.24
N GLY A 343 -7.45 -15.13 18.16
CA GLY A 343 -6.46 -14.13 17.80
C GLY A 343 -7.03 -13.06 16.87
N PRO A 344 -6.20 -12.15 16.34
CA PRO A 344 -6.60 -11.10 15.41
C PRO A 344 -7.40 -11.64 14.23
N VAL A 345 -8.53 -10.99 13.91
CA VAL A 345 -9.38 -11.39 12.78
C VAL A 345 -8.76 -10.90 11.48
N THR A 346 -8.28 -11.81 10.64
CA THR A 346 -7.54 -11.50 9.41
C THR A 346 -8.45 -11.35 8.19
N HIS A 347 -9.53 -12.13 8.13
CA HIS A 347 -10.47 -12.10 7.01
C HIS A 347 -11.93 -12.17 7.46
N ILE A 348 -12.81 -11.54 6.70
CA ILE A 348 -14.26 -11.56 6.88
C ILE A 348 -14.95 -11.66 5.52
N SER A 349 -15.97 -12.51 5.41
CA SER A 349 -16.83 -12.60 4.22
C SER A 349 -18.27 -12.88 4.61
N PHE A 350 -19.21 -12.16 4.00
CA PHE A 350 -20.63 -12.50 4.05
C PHE A 350 -20.99 -13.54 2.98
N SER A 351 -22.03 -14.33 3.24
CA SER A 351 -22.70 -15.13 2.22
C SER A 351 -23.54 -14.27 1.28
N HIS A 352 -23.78 -14.75 0.06
CA HIS A 352 -24.55 -14.02 -0.97
C HIS A 352 -26.00 -13.71 -0.57
N ASP A 353 -26.55 -14.47 0.39
CA ASP A 353 -27.91 -14.34 0.93
C ASP A 353 -27.98 -13.55 2.24
N SER A 354 -26.86 -12.97 2.70
CA SER A 354 -26.75 -12.22 3.96
C SER A 354 -27.22 -12.97 5.22
N ASN A 355 -27.27 -14.31 5.17
CA ASN A 355 -27.67 -15.16 6.30
C ASN A 355 -26.48 -15.72 7.08
N TYR A 356 -25.29 -15.72 6.50
CA TYR A 356 -24.07 -16.20 7.13
C TYR A 356 -22.95 -15.17 7.03
N LEU A 357 -22.07 -15.18 8.03
CA LEU A 357 -20.83 -14.42 8.08
C LEU A 357 -19.74 -15.38 8.51
N ALA A 358 -18.64 -15.43 7.77
CA ALA A 358 -17.46 -16.22 8.15
C ALA A 358 -16.30 -15.29 8.44
N THR A 359 -15.50 -15.67 9.42
CA THR A 359 -14.28 -14.96 9.82
C THR A 359 -13.12 -15.95 9.94
N ALA A 360 -11.92 -15.50 9.64
CA ALA A 360 -10.68 -16.25 9.89
C ALA A 360 -9.78 -15.45 10.82
N ASP A 361 -9.06 -16.13 11.70
CA ASP A 361 -8.12 -15.51 12.63
C ASP A 361 -6.66 -15.91 12.38
N GLU A 362 -5.74 -15.22 13.04
CA GLU A 362 -4.30 -15.50 12.99
C GLU A 362 -3.92 -16.88 13.55
N ASN A 363 -4.79 -17.48 14.38
CA ASN A 363 -4.62 -18.82 14.96
C ASN A 363 -5.28 -19.91 14.10
N TYR A 364 -5.46 -19.64 12.80
CA TYR A 364 -5.85 -20.61 11.78
C TYR A 364 -7.27 -21.19 11.96
N SER A 365 -8.12 -20.52 12.73
CA SER A 365 -9.51 -20.89 12.95
C SER A 365 -10.44 -20.18 11.97
N VAL A 366 -11.45 -20.90 11.50
CA VAL A 366 -12.59 -20.35 10.76
C VAL A 366 -13.80 -20.40 11.67
N ILE A 367 -14.46 -19.25 11.83
CA ILE A 367 -15.64 -19.09 12.67
C ILE A 367 -16.80 -18.63 11.79
N VAL A 368 -17.96 -19.23 11.99
CA VAL A 368 -19.18 -18.93 11.25
C VAL A 368 -20.24 -18.41 12.20
N TYR A 369 -20.91 -17.34 11.78
CA TYR A 369 -22.06 -16.74 12.41
C TYR A 369 -23.27 -16.90 11.49
N LYS A 370 -24.44 -17.07 12.09
CA LYS A 370 -25.70 -17.25 11.37
C LYS A 370 -26.70 -16.21 11.82
N ARG A 371 -27.48 -15.70 10.87
CA ARG A 371 -28.62 -14.83 11.13
C ARG A 371 -29.86 -15.69 11.37
N VAL A 372 -30.43 -15.57 12.56
CA VAL A 372 -31.59 -16.36 12.99
C VAL A 372 -32.75 -15.46 13.41
N LEU A 373 -33.96 -16.00 13.32
CA LEU A 373 -35.17 -15.32 13.79
C LEU A 373 -35.43 -15.72 15.24
N GLN A 374 -35.16 -14.83 16.19
CA GLN A 374 -35.48 -15.01 17.61
C GLN A 374 -36.55 -14.00 18.03
N ASN A 375 -37.64 -14.50 18.64
CA ASN A 375 -38.75 -13.68 19.16
C ASN A 375 -39.33 -12.66 18.16
N GLY A 376 -39.38 -13.02 16.87
CA GLY A 376 -39.87 -12.16 15.79
C GLY A 376 -38.87 -11.13 15.25
N SER A 377 -37.67 -11.05 15.83
CA SER A 377 -36.56 -10.21 15.38
C SER A 377 -35.43 -11.04 14.78
N ARG A 378 -34.77 -10.57 13.72
CA ARG A 378 -33.58 -11.25 13.17
C ARG A 378 -32.34 -10.78 13.93
N CYS A 379 -31.62 -11.69 14.56
CA CYS A 379 -30.36 -11.43 15.25
C CYS A 379 -29.23 -12.31 14.68
N TRP A 380 -27.99 -11.89 14.92
CA TRP A 380 -26.81 -12.67 14.60
C TRP A 380 -26.42 -13.51 15.81
N GLU A 381 -26.08 -14.77 15.59
CA GLU A 381 -25.56 -15.67 16.61
C GLU A 381 -24.32 -16.42 16.11
N HIS A 382 -23.47 -16.85 17.04
CA HIS A 382 -22.37 -17.76 16.75
C HIS A 382 -22.93 -19.13 16.36
N LEU A 383 -22.56 -19.61 15.17
CA LEU A 383 -22.86 -20.95 14.73
C LEU A 383 -21.79 -21.90 15.27
N ALA A 384 -20.55 -21.82 14.78
CA ALA A 384 -19.47 -22.71 15.19
C ALA A 384 -18.09 -22.19 14.74
N GLY A 385 -17.04 -22.63 15.42
CA GLY A 385 -15.64 -22.40 15.06
C GLY A 385 -14.87 -23.70 14.87
N LEU A 386 -13.87 -23.69 13.98
CA LEU A 386 -12.98 -24.82 13.73
C LEU A 386 -11.56 -24.37 13.37
N GLU A 387 -10.56 -24.89 14.08
CA GLU A 387 -9.15 -24.88 13.66
C GLU A 387 -9.00 -25.67 12.35
N SER A 388 -9.08 -24.95 11.24
CA SER A 388 -9.24 -25.57 9.93
C SER A 388 -7.90 -25.83 9.25
N HIS A 389 -6.91 -24.99 9.57
CA HIS A 389 -5.58 -24.99 8.98
C HIS A 389 -4.50 -25.04 10.06
N TYR A 390 -3.26 -25.37 9.69
CA TYR A 390 -2.10 -25.33 10.60
C TYR A 390 -1.06 -24.27 10.20
N LYS A 391 -1.42 -23.43 9.23
CA LYS A 391 -0.66 -22.27 8.74
C LYS A 391 -1.63 -21.12 8.42
N PRO A 392 -1.12 -19.89 8.21
CA PRO A 392 -1.98 -18.72 7.98
C PRO A 392 -3.03 -18.96 6.89
N ILE A 393 -4.28 -18.63 7.22
CA ILE A 393 -5.38 -18.60 6.26
C ILE A 393 -5.19 -17.37 5.39
N ARG A 394 -5.24 -17.57 4.08
CA ARG A 394 -5.03 -16.51 3.07
C ARG A 394 -6.32 -16.01 2.45
N THR A 395 -7.36 -16.83 2.45
CA THR A 395 -8.68 -16.40 2.01
C THR A 395 -9.77 -17.18 2.71
N ILE A 396 -10.91 -16.52 2.89
CA ILE A 396 -12.20 -17.18 3.08
C ILE A 396 -13.14 -16.59 2.04
N LEU A 397 -13.94 -17.44 1.42
CA LEU A 397 -14.76 -17.03 0.30
C LEU A 397 -16.08 -17.77 0.32
N PHE A 398 -17.18 -17.01 0.31
CA PHE A 398 -18.49 -17.55 0.00
C PHE A 398 -18.69 -17.63 -1.51
N GLY A 399 -19.32 -18.71 -1.95
CA GLY A 399 -19.84 -18.89 -3.29
C GLY A 399 -21.22 -19.51 -3.25
N VAL A 400 -21.69 -19.89 -4.43
CA VAL A 400 -23.02 -20.46 -4.63
C VAL A 400 -22.88 -21.86 -5.18
N HIS A 401 -23.63 -22.81 -4.65
CA HIS A 401 -23.79 -24.11 -5.30
C HIS A 401 -24.60 -23.95 -6.59
N SER A 402 -24.03 -24.35 -7.73
CA SER A 402 -24.60 -24.13 -9.07
C SER A 402 -26.03 -24.66 -9.25
N HIS A 403 -26.46 -25.65 -8.44
CA HIS A 403 -27.77 -26.28 -8.55
C HIS A 403 -28.78 -25.85 -7.46
N SER A 404 -28.34 -25.42 -6.28
CA SER A 404 -29.22 -25.20 -5.12
C SER A 404 -29.28 -23.75 -4.64
N ASN A 405 -28.49 -22.85 -5.23
CA ASN A 405 -28.35 -21.45 -4.79
C ASN A 405 -27.93 -21.28 -3.31
N GLU A 406 -27.39 -22.34 -2.72
CA GLU A 406 -27.04 -22.36 -1.30
C GLU A 406 -25.62 -21.86 -1.08
N PRO A 407 -25.39 -21.19 0.07
CA PRO A 407 -24.08 -20.66 0.39
C PRO A 407 -23.07 -21.79 0.56
N ARG A 408 -21.95 -21.66 -0.16
CA ARG A 408 -20.80 -22.54 -0.13
C ARG A 408 -19.63 -21.79 0.47
N LEU A 409 -19.06 -22.26 1.58
CA LEU A 409 -17.90 -21.63 2.20
C LEU A 409 -16.63 -22.41 1.88
N LEU A 410 -15.60 -21.69 1.43
CA LEU A 410 -14.25 -22.21 1.22
C LEU A 410 -13.23 -21.41 2.04
N SER A 411 -12.21 -22.08 2.56
CA SER A 411 -11.00 -21.45 3.10
C SER A 411 -9.76 -22.02 2.44
N LEU A 412 -8.76 -21.16 2.23
CA LEU A 412 -7.46 -21.52 1.66
C LEU A 412 -6.36 -21.10 2.63
N GLY A 413 -5.47 -22.04 2.98
CA GLY A 413 -4.33 -21.77 3.84
C GLY A 413 -2.98 -21.90 3.13
N GLU A 414 -1.94 -21.30 3.72
CA GLU A 414 -0.55 -21.52 3.31
C GLU A 414 -0.06 -22.96 3.53
N ASP A 415 -0.86 -23.77 4.23
CA ASP A 415 -0.71 -25.22 4.32
C ASP A 415 -1.11 -25.96 3.04
N ARG A 416 -1.49 -25.21 1.99
CA ARG A 416 -1.86 -25.72 0.66
C ARG A 416 -3.18 -26.49 0.67
N GLN A 417 -3.94 -26.41 1.76
CA GLN A 417 -5.25 -27.04 1.89
C GLN A 417 -6.34 -26.05 1.47
N LEU A 418 -7.28 -26.54 0.68
CA LEU A 418 -8.59 -25.94 0.45
C LEU A 418 -9.61 -26.72 1.28
N VAL A 419 -10.26 -26.06 2.22
CA VAL A 419 -11.27 -26.68 3.10
C VAL A 419 -12.64 -26.17 2.69
N GLU A 420 -13.59 -27.09 2.58
CA GLU A 420 -14.98 -26.81 2.22
C GLU A 420 -15.92 -27.22 3.34
N TYR A 421 -16.85 -26.34 3.70
CA TYR A 421 -17.70 -26.50 4.89
C TYR A 421 -19.16 -26.76 4.52
N ASP A 422 -19.80 -27.69 5.24
CA ASP A 422 -21.23 -27.94 5.13
C ASP A 422 -22.01 -27.10 6.14
N LEU A 423 -22.50 -25.94 5.70
CA LEU A 423 -23.25 -24.99 6.53
C LEU A 423 -24.66 -25.45 6.90
N LYS A 424 -25.20 -26.47 6.23
CA LYS A 424 -26.53 -27.01 6.51
C LYS A 424 -26.49 -28.06 7.61
N SER A 425 -25.51 -28.95 7.52
CA SER A 425 -25.30 -30.02 8.50
C SER A 425 -24.59 -29.50 9.76
N SER A 426 -23.97 -28.33 9.68
CA SER A 426 -23.37 -27.67 10.84
C SER A 426 -24.44 -27.28 11.86
N ILE A 427 -24.17 -27.65 13.11
CA ILE A 427 -24.99 -27.30 14.28
C ILE A 427 -24.19 -26.37 15.19
N LYS A 428 -24.85 -25.84 16.22
CA LYS A 428 -24.19 -24.95 17.17
C LYS A 428 -22.93 -25.61 17.77
N ASP A 429 -21.82 -24.88 17.74
CA ASP A 429 -20.47 -25.24 18.19
C ASP A 429 -19.83 -26.43 17.46
N HIS A 430 -20.41 -26.89 16.35
CA HIS A 430 -19.83 -27.94 15.51
C HIS A 430 -19.93 -27.60 14.02
N LEU A 431 -18.80 -27.14 13.46
CA LEU A 431 -18.66 -26.83 12.04
C LEU A 431 -18.23 -28.08 11.26
N VAL A 432 -19.08 -28.53 10.34
CA VAL A 432 -18.85 -29.75 9.56
C VAL A 432 -18.01 -29.43 8.32
N VAL A 433 -16.97 -30.22 8.10
CA VAL A 433 -16.11 -30.15 6.90
C VAL A 433 -16.55 -31.22 5.91
N THR A 434 -16.79 -30.80 4.66
CA THR A 434 -17.15 -31.69 3.55
C THR A 434 -15.89 -32.28 2.91
N HIS A 435 -14.95 -31.42 2.52
CA HIS A 435 -13.73 -31.79 1.81
C HIS A 435 -12.51 -31.03 2.32
N ARG A 436 -11.35 -31.68 2.26
CA ARG A 436 -10.02 -31.12 2.48
C ARG A 436 -9.13 -31.54 1.32
N ASP A 437 -8.90 -30.63 0.40
CA ASP A 437 -8.18 -30.91 -0.85
C ASP A 437 -6.84 -30.16 -0.85
N ARG A 438 -5.75 -30.86 -1.13
CA ARG A 438 -4.45 -30.22 -1.34
C ARG A 438 -4.37 -29.69 -2.77
N LEU A 439 -4.22 -28.37 -2.94
CA LEU A 439 -4.19 -27.76 -4.28
C LEU A 439 -2.80 -27.69 -4.90
N GLU A 440 -1.75 -27.57 -4.08
CA GLU A 440 -0.38 -27.36 -4.56
C GLU A 440 0.59 -28.37 -3.96
N GLN A 441 1.52 -28.87 -4.80
CA GLN A 441 2.59 -29.76 -4.36
C GLN A 441 3.71 -28.97 -3.66
N ALA A 442 4.33 -28.02 -4.38
CA ALA A 442 5.49 -27.26 -3.92
C ALA A 442 5.20 -25.79 -3.63
N ALA A 443 4.38 -25.13 -4.45
CA ALA A 443 4.05 -23.72 -4.29
C ALA A 443 3.16 -23.47 -3.06
N VAL A 444 3.13 -22.22 -2.59
CA VAL A 444 2.22 -21.78 -1.51
C VAL A 444 1.14 -20.92 -2.15
N PRO A 445 -0.15 -21.30 -2.03
CA PRO A 445 -1.24 -20.49 -2.57
C PRO A 445 -1.43 -19.24 -1.70
N LEU A 446 -1.61 -18.09 -2.34
CA LEU A 446 -1.66 -16.77 -1.69
C LEU A 446 -3.05 -16.14 -1.75
N CYS A 447 -3.85 -16.44 -2.75
CA CYS A 447 -5.23 -15.96 -2.84
C CYS A 447 -6.09 -16.83 -3.76
N LEU A 448 -7.41 -16.69 -3.61
CA LEU A 448 -8.47 -17.42 -4.32
C LEU A 448 -9.57 -16.45 -4.74
N THR A 449 -10.14 -16.66 -5.92
CA THR A 449 -11.39 -15.98 -6.32
C THR A 449 -12.23 -16.87 -7.23
N TRP A 450 -13.54 -16.65 -7.27
CA TRP A 450 -14.41 -17.32 -8.23
C TRP A 450 -14.14 -16.80 -9.63
N TYR A 451 -13.96 -17.72 -10.58
CA TYR A 451 -13.74 -17.35 -11.98
C TYR A 451 -15.08 -17.11 -12.66
N PRO A 452 -15.21 -16.06 -13.50
CA PRO A 452 -16.45 -15.80 -14.22
C PRO A 452 -16.78 -16.98 -15.15
N GLN A 453 -18.07 -17.24 -15.35
CA GLN A 453 -18.56 -18.31 -16.21
C GLN A 453 -18.31 -17.99 -17.69
N LEU A 454 -17.07 -18.18 -18.14
CA LEU A 454 -16.63 -18.00 -19.53
C LEU A 454 -16.71 -19.28 -20.37
N SER A 455 -16.89 -20.41 -19.72
CA SER A 455 -16.96 -21.76 -20.31
C SER A 455 -18.19 -22.52 -19.83
N THR A 456 -18.44 -23.69 -20.42
CA THR A 456 -19.46 -24.63 -19.93
C THR A 456 -19.14 -25.12 -18.52
N GLU A 457 -17.86 -25.29 -18.19
CA GLU A 457 -17.37 -25.58 -16.85
C GLU A 457 -17.26 -24.32 -15.99
N SER A 458 -17.47 -24.48 -14.68
CA SER A 458 -17.27 -23.44 -13.67
C SER A 458 -15.91 -23.61 -12.99
N PHE A 459 -15.20 -22.50 -12.76
CA PHE A 459 -13.86 -22.50 -12.20
C PHE A 459 -13.70 -21.58 -10.98
N PHE A 460 -12.70 -21.87 -10.16
CA PHE A 460 -12.07 -20.88 -9.29
C PHE A 460 -10.61 -20.71 -9.69
N LEU A 461 -10.08 -19.53 -9.44
CA LEU A 461 -8.72 -19.13 -9.79
C LEU A 461 -7.92 -18.96 -8.50
N THR A 462 -6.73 -19.57 -8.45
CA THR A 462 -5.74 -19.33 -7.39
C THR A 462 -4.51 -18.64 -7.95
N ALA A 463 -3.84 -17.86 -7.10
CA ALA A 463 -2.49 -17.37 -7.37
C ALA A 463 -1.54 -17.91 -6.29
N ASN A 464 -0.29 -18.17 -6.67
CA ASN A 464 0.72 -18.73 -5.76
C ASN A 464 2.00 -17.89 -5.69
N ASN A 465 2.87 -18.24 -4.75
CA ASN A 465 4.16 -17.58 -4.52
C ASN A 465 5.20 -17.78 -5.64
N CYS A 466 4.91 -18.62 -6.65
CA CYS A 466 5.75 -18.87 -7.82
C CYS A 466 5.29 -18.08 -9.06
N TYR A 467 4.47 -17.03 -8.88
CA TYR A 467 3.89 -16.22 -9.96
C TYR A 467 3.03 -17.02 -10.94
N LYS A 468 2.37 -18.08 -10.48
CA LYS A 468 1.44 -18.85 -11.30
C LYS A 468 0.00 -18.54 -10.93
N LEU A 469 -0.85 -18.59 -11.95
CA LEU A 469 -2.29 -18.58 -11.85
C LEU A 469 -2.79 -19.98 -12.24
N LYS A 470 -3.53 -20.63 -11.35
CA LYS A 470 -4.09 -21.97 -11.60
C LYS A 470 -5.62 -21.92 -11.61
N LEU A 471 -6.22 -22.54 -12.62
CA LEU A 471 -7.67 -22.68 -12.78
C LEU A 471 -8.10 -24.07 -12.35
N TYR A 472 -8.96 -24.14 -11.34
CA TYR A 472 -9.48 -25.40 -10.82
C TYR A 472 -10.99 -25.49 -11.03
N ASN A 473 -11.45 -26.67 -11.45
CA ASN A 473 -12.88 -26.93 -11.60
C ASN A 473 -13.57 -26.85 -10.24
N THR A 474 -14.70 -26.13 -10.16
CA THR A 474 -15.39 -25.92 -8.88
C THR A 474 -15.96 -27.20 -8.26
N THR A 475 -16.24 -28.20 -9.10
CA THR A 475 -16.89 -29.46 -8.72
C THR A 475 -15.87 -30.56 -8.51
N THR A 476 -14.99 -30.79 -9.49
CA THR A 476 -14.00 -31.89 -9.42
C THR A 476 -12.72 -31.51 -8.67
N LYS A 477 -12.48 -30.21 -8.44
CA LYS A 477 -11.24 -29.66 -7.85
C LYS A 477 -9.97 -30.00 -8.62
N VAL A 478 -10.08 -30.51 -9.85
CA VAL A 478 -8.95 -30.80 -10.71
C VAL A 478 -8.43 -29.51 -11.36
N CYS A 479 -7.11 -29.34 -11.39
CA CYS A 479 -6.46 -28.26 -12.12
C CYS A 479 -6.69 -28.45 -13.62
N ARG A 480 -7.27 -27.45 -14.29
CA ARG A 480 -7.48 -27.43 -15.73
C ARG A 480 -6.39 -26.69 -16.48
N LYS A 481 -5.82 -25.65 -15.89
CA LYS A 481 -4.76 -24.84 -16.51
C LYS A 481 -3.82 -24.30 -15.44
N THR A 482 -2.53 -24.39 -15.73
CA THR A 482 -1.49 -23.67 -15.01
C THR A 482 -0.94 -22.60 -15.94
N LEU A 483 -0.98 -21.34 -15.52
CA LEU A 483 -0.70 -20.19 -16.38
C LEU A 483 0.30 -19.27 -15.72
N TRP A 484 1.08 -18.56 -16.55
CA TRP A 484 1.96 -17.53 -16.02
C TRP A 484 1.14 -16.32 -15.55
N GLY A 485 1.30 -15.94 -14.28
CA GLY A 485 0.72 -14.74 -13.71
C GLY A 485 1.63 -13.51 -13.90
N PRO A 486 1.12 -12.30 -13.57
CA PRO A 486 1.89 -11.07 -13.63
C PRO A 486 3.14 -11.08 -12.74
N THR A 487 4.31 -10.75 -13.30
CA THR A 487 5.62 -10.81 -12.63
C THR A 487 6.14 -9.42 -12.18
N TYR A 488 5.25 -8.58 -11.67
CA TYR A 488 5.59 -7.21 -11.25
C TYR A 488 6.22 -7.12 -9.86
N GLY A 489 7.40 -7.71 -9.70
CA GLY A 489 8.27 -7.58 -8.53
C GLY A 489 7.95 -8.51 -7.36
N SER A 490 6.69 -8.67 -6.98
CA SER A 490 6.25 -9.65 -5.98
C SER A 490 5.03 -10.43 -6.46
N PRO A 491 4.78 -11.66 -5.94
CA PRO A 491 3.61 -12.44 -6.28
C PRO A 491 2.30 -11.71 -5.93
N LEU A 492 1.19 -12.21 -6.49
CA LEU A 492 -0.14 -11.67 -6.21
C LEU A 492 -0.56 -12.03 -4.78
N GLU A 493 -0.89 -11.02 -3.97
CA GLU A 493 -1.34 -11.20 -2.58
C GLU A 493 -2.87 -11.28 -2.49
N LYS A 494 -3.58 -10.54 -3.34
CA LYS A 494 -5.05 -10.56 -3.38
C LYS A 494 -5.54 -10.30 -4.81
N ILE A 495 -6.63 -10.96 -5.18
CA ILE A 495 -7.24 -10.87 -6.51
C ILE A 495 -8.77 -10.78 -6.39
N GLN A 496 -9.42 -10.03 -7.29
CA GLN A 496 -10.87 -9.90 -7.32
C GLN A 496 -11.35 -9.57 -8.74
N ILE A 497 -12.44 -10.21 -9.17
CA ILE A 497 -13.06 -9.95 -10.48
C ILE A 497 -13.69 -8.56 -10.51
N LEU A 498 -13.44 -7.81 -11.58
CA LEU A 498 -14.04 -6.50 -11.80
C LEU A 498 -15.55 -6.65 -12.07
N PRO A 499 -16.43 -6.01 -11.28
CA PRO A 499 -17.87 -6.04 -11.52
C PRO A 499 -18.24 -5.28 -12.79
N ARG A 500 -19.26 -5.75 -13.49
CA ARG A 500 -19.69 -5.18 -14.79
C ARG A 500 -20.73 -4.09 -14.57
N THR A 501 -20.62 -2.98 -15.30
CA THR A 501 -21.70 -1.96 -15.33
C THR A 501 -22.31 -1.64 -16.68
N SER A 502 -21.67 -1.95 -17.82
CA SER A 502 -22.33 -1.79 -19.15
C SER A 502 -21.48 -2.32 -20.32
N CYS A 503 -22.09 -3.23 -21.11
CA CYS A 503 -22.09 -3.42 -22.58
C CYS A 503 -20.83 -3.31 -23.47
N ALA A 504 -19.61 -3.18 -22.95
CA ALA A 504 -18.41 -3.48 -23.76
C ALA A 504 -18.16 -4.99 -23.71
N ASP A 505 -18.24 -5.64 -24.88
CA ASP A 505 -18.11 -7.08 -25.17
C ASP A 505 -18.57 -8.06 -24.05
N PRO A 506 -19.67 -8.81 -24.23
CA PRO A 506 -20.12 -9.80 -23.25
C PRO A 506 -19.03 -10.79 -22.81
N GLN A 507 -17.99 -11.01 -23.61
CA GLN A 507 -16.93 -11.99 -23.35
C GLN A 507 -15.68 -11.45 -22.64
N GLN A 508 -15.42 -10.14 -22.63
CA GLN A 508 -14.21 -9.61 -22.00
C GLN A 508 -14.44 -9.28 -20.53
N HIS A 509 -13.64 -9.92 -19.68
CA HIS A 509 -13.64 -9.70 -18.24
C HIS A 509 -12.26 -9.25 -17.79
N TYR A 510 -12.19 -8.58 -16.64
CA TYR A 510 -10.93 -8.12 -16.05
C TYR A 510 -10.86 -8.54 -14.60
N LEU A 511 -9.65 -8.83 -14.15
CA LEU A 511 -9.29 -9.16 -12.79
C LEU A 511 -8.44 -8.03 -12.24
N VAL A 512 -8.78 -7.51 -11.07
CA VAL A 512 -7.94 -6.59 -10.30
C VAL A 512 -7.08 -7.42 -9.36
N TYR A 513 -5.83 -7.02 -9.19
CA TYR A 513 -4.93 -7.63 -8.22
C TYR A 513 -4.11 -6.59 -7.49
N ILE A 514 -3.62 -6.97 -6.31
CA ILE A 514 -2.50 -6.30 -5.67
C ILE A 514 -1.34 -7.26 -5.46
N THR A 515 -0.14 -6.72 -5.55
CA THR A 515 1.09 -7.33 -5.05
C THR A 515 1.46 -6.62 -3.75
N LYS A 516 2.67 -6.86 -3.23
CA LYS A 516 3.15 -6.18 -2.02
C LYS A 516 3.09 -4.64 -2.11
N ASP A 517 3.32 -4.07 -3.30
CA ASP A 517 3.45 -2.62 -3.49
C ASP A 517 2.69 -2.07 -4.71
N LYS A 518 2.12 -2.94 -5.55
CA LYS A 518 1.46 -2.52 -6.79
C LYS A 518 0.00 -2.93 -6.82
N VAL A 519 -0.80 -2.12 -7.51
CA VAL A 519 -2.16 -2.45 -7.94
C VAL A 519 -2.15 -2.65 -9.45
N GLY A 520 -2.89 -3.64 -9.94
CA GLY A 520 -2.87 -3.97 -11.35
C GLY A 520 -4.16 -4.56 -11.88
N LEU A 521 -4.21 -4.67 -13.21
CA LEU A 521 -5.29 -5.25 -13.98
C LEU A 521 -4.76 -6.40 -14.83
N GLN A 522 -5.54 -7.47 -14.91
CA GLN A 522 -5.30 -8.64 -15.74
C GLN A 522 -6.54 -8.89 -16.60
N MET A 523 -6.36 -9.03 -17.92
CA MET A 523 -7.46 -9.40 -18.82
C MET A 523 -7.77 -10.89 -18.68
N LEU A 524 -9.06 -11.21 -18.82
CA LEU A 524 -9.59 -12.57 -18.85
C LEU A 524 -10.15 -12.87 -20.26
N PRO A 525 -10.06 -14.13 -20.74
CA PRO A 525 -9.50 -15.29 -20.06
C PRO A 525 -7.98 -15.21 -19.89
N VAL A 526 -7.49 -15.72 -18.77
CA VAL A 526 -6.04 -15.84 -18.52
C VAL A 526 -5.43 -16.86 -19.47
N ASP A 527 -4.31 -16.50 -20.09
CA ASP A 527 -3.59 -17.33 -21.08
C ASP A 527 -2.06 -17.31 -20.90
N GLY A 528 -1.55 -16.55 -19.94
CA GLY A 528 -0.12 -16.35 -19.71
C GLY A 528 0.52 -15.25 -20.55
N ASN A 529 -0.26 -14.48 -21.32
CA ASN A 529 0.26 -13.37 -22.10
C ASN A 529 0.62 -12.17 -21.18
N PRO A 530 1.89 -11.74 -21.12
CA PRO A 530 2.34 -10.66 -20.24
C PRO A 530 1.73 -9.30 -20.62
N HIS A 531 1.40 -9.09 -21.90
CA HIS A 531 0.81 -7.84 -22.39
C HIS A 531 -0.67 -7.67 -22.02
N LYS A 532 -1.31 -8.72 -21.50
CA LYS A 532 -2.66 -8.69 -20.93
C LYS A 532 -2.69 -8.30 -19.45
N SER A 533 -1.55 -7.88 -18.91
CA SER A 533 -1.41 -7.44 -17.52
C SER A 533 -0.78 -6.06 -17.44
N SER A 534 -1.12 -5.31 -16.40
CA SER A 534 -0.47 -4.03 -16.09
C SER A 534 -0.48 -3.79 -14.58
N ALA A 535 0.55 -3.13 -14.06
CA ALA A 535 0.65 -2.81 -12.64
C ALA A 535 1.31 -1.45 -12.41
N PHE A 536 0.87 -0.78 -11.33
CA PHE A 536 1.36 0.53 -10.91
C PHE A 536 1.66 0.52 -9.42
N ILE A 537 2.75 1.18 -9.01
CA ILE A 537 3.07 1.36 -7.59
C ILE A 537 1.96 2.17 -6.96
N CYS A 538 1.34 1.61 -5.92
CA CYS A 538 0.17 2.20 -5.31
C CYS A 538 0.46 2.92 -3.99
N HIS A 539 1.43 2.44 -3.22
CA HIS A 539 1.77 2.96 -1.90
C HIS A 539 3.28 2.82 -1.65
N PRO A 540 3.94 3.79 -1.00
CA PRO A 540 5.39 3.74 -0.75
C PRO A 540 5.80 2.59 0.18
N ASP A 541 4.98 2.28 1.18
CA ASP A 541 5.25 1.22 2.17
C ASP A 541 4.60 -0.13 1.81
N GLY A 542 3.82 -0.16 0.73
CA GLY A 542 3.08 -1.33 0.26
C GLY A 542 1.56 -1.25 0.43
N ALA A 543 0.83 -2.13 -0.26
CA ALA A 543 -0.62 -2.26 -0.11
C ALA A 543 -0.96 -3.32 0.94
N SER A 544 -1.84 -2.97 1.87
CA SER A 544 -2.40 -3.92 2.85
C SER A 544 -3.65 -4.63 2.32
N ASP A 545 -4.51 -3.88 1.63
CA ASP A 545 -5.76 -4.39 1.10
C ASP A 545 -6.28 -3.52 -0.07
N PHE A 546 -7.24 -4.04 -0.83
CA PHE A 546 -7.99 -3.26 -1.82
C PHE A 546 -9.47 -3.65 -1.89
N ALA A 547 -10.29 -2.72 -2.38
CA ALA A 547 -11.69 -2.92 -2.70
C ALA A 547 -12.03 -2.29 -4.05
N ILE A 548 -13.01 -2.86 -4.75
CA ILE A 548 -13.49 -2.36 -6.05
C ILE A 548 -14.84 -1.70 -5.85
N SER A 549 -15.09 -0.56 -6.51
CA SER A 549 -16.41 0.05 -6.51
C SER A 549 -17.46 -0.88 -7.13
N HIS A 550 -18.72 -0.75 -6.69
CA HIS A 550 -19.83 -1.50 -7.28
C HIS A 550 -19.94 -1.36 -8.81
N ASP A 551 -19.49 -0.22 -9.33
CA ASP A 551 -19.53 0.07 -10.76
C ASP A 551 -18.30 -0.39 -11.55
N GLY A 552 -17.26 -0.90 -10.88
CA GLY A 552 -16.00 -1.33 -11.50
C GLY A 552 -15.16 -0.18 -12.07
N ARG A 553 -15.54 1.08 -11.86
CA ARG A 553 -14.83 2.25 -12.40
C ARG A 553 -13.68 2.70 -11.52
N TYR A 554 -13.71 2.34 -10.24
CA TYR A 554 -12.72 2.74 -9.26
C TYR A 554 -12.20 1.54 -8.47
N ILE A 555 -10.91 1.58 -8.17
CA ILE A 555 -10.26 0.68 -7.22
C ILE A 555 -9.78 1.53 -6.06
N PHE A 556 -9.93 1.05 -4.84
CA PHE A 556 -9.41 1.71 -3.64
C PHE A 556 -8.37 0.81 -2.99
N THR A 557 -7.20 1.35 -2.65
CA THR A 557 -6.12 0.61 -2.01
C THR A 557 -5.82 1.21 -0.64
N ALA A 558 -5.64 0.36 0.36
CA ALA A 558 -5.18 0.73 1.69
C ALA A 558 -3.65 0.60 1.76
N GLY A 559 -2.96 1.62 2.28
CA GLY A 559 -1.49 1.70 2.25
C GLY A 559 -0.79 1.17 3.50
N GLY A 560 -1.52 0.49 4.37
CA GLY A 560 -0.96 -0.11 5.57
C GLY A 560 -0.25 0.95 6.41
N LYS A 561 1.08 0.85 6.50
CA LYS A 561 1.94 1.69 7.36
C LYS A 561 2.02 3.15 6.94
N ASP A 562 1.70 3.49 5.69
CA ASP A 562 1.65 4.89 5.24
C ASP A 562 0.43 5.65 5.77
N ARG A 563 -0.55 4.92 6.34
CA ARG A 563 -1.78 5.47 6.99
C ARG A 563 -2.73 6.17 6.02
N THR A 564 -2.60 5.89 4.73
CA THR A 564 -3.42 6.46 3.67
C THR A 564 -4.27 5.40 2.99
N PHE A 565 -5.25 5.87 2.22
CA PHE A 565 -5.88 5.06 1.19
C PHE A 565 -5.92 5.88 -0.10
N MET A 566 -5.82 5.21 -1.24
CA MET A 566 -5.81 5.86 -2.55
C MET A 566 -6.99 5.39 -3.40
N LYS A 567 -7.49 6.30 -4.24
CA LYS A 567 -8.56 6.05 -5.22
C LYS A 567 -7.96 6.04 -6.62
N TRP A 568 -8.14 4.93 -7.33
CA TRP A 568 -7.65 4.69 -8.67
C TRP A 568 -8.81 4.66 -9.65
N LYS A 569 -8.68 5.31 -10.81
CA LYS A 569 -9.65 5.21 -11.89
C LYS A 569 -9.22 4.11 -12.86
N VAL A 570 -10.11 3.16 -13.11
CA VAL A 570 -9.87 2.06 -14.05
C VAL A 570 -9.93 2.58 -15.48
N ASN A 571 -8.91 2.27 -16.28
CA ASN A 571 -8.87 2.56 -17.71
C ASN A 571 -8.58 1.28 -18.50
N LEU A 572 -9.64 0.64 -18.98
CA LEU A 572 -9.56 -0.63 -19.71
C LEU A 572 -8.93 -0.45 -21.11
N SER A 573 -9.26 0.66 -21.79
CA SER A 573 -8.77 0.94 -23.16
C SER A 573 -7.25 0.99 -23.28
N ALA A 574 -6.56 1.42 -22.21
CA ALA A 574 -5.11 1.44 -22.17
C ALA A 574 -4.51 0.03 -22.13
N LEU A 575 -5.14 -0.88 -21.38
CA LEU A 575 -4.72 -2.28 -21.31
C LEU A 575 -5.04 -3.01 -22.61
N ASP A 576 -6.20 -2.76 -23.20
CA ASP A 576 -6.59 -3.34 -24.50
C ASP A 576 -5.60 -2.93 -25.60
N ALA A 577 -5.20 -1.65 -25.62
CA ALA A 577 -4.19 -1.16 -26.55
C ALA A 577 -2.81 -1.80 -26.30
N ALA A 578 -2.41 -2.00 -25.04
CA ALA A 578 -1.16 -2.67 -24.71
C ALA A 578 -1.16 -4.15 -25.15
N ALA A 579 -2.28 -4.85 -24.94
CA ALA A 579 -2.45 -6.23 -25.38
C ALA A 579 -2.41 -6.35 -26.90
N PHE A 580 -3.05 -5.42 -27.63
CA PHE A 580 -3.02 -5.37 -29.09
C PHE A 580 -1.61 -5.13 -29.64
N LEU A 581 -0.86 -4.18 -29.06
CA LEU A 581 0.52 -3.88 -29.46
C LEU A 581 1.51 -5.00 -29.13
N GLY A 582 1.19 -5.85 -28.14
CA GLY A 582 1.98 -7.02 -27.76
C GLY A 582 2.01 -8.14 -28.82
N GLY A 583 1.14 -8.05 -29.84
CA GLY A 583 1.02 -9.03 -30.91
C GLY A 583 -0.02 -10.12 -30.62
N GLU A 584 -0.48 -10.76 -31.68
CA GLU A 584 -1.52 -11.79 -31.63
C GLU A 584 -0.91 -13.21 -31.54
N ASP A 585 -1.73 -14.16 -31.07
CA ASP A 585 -1.44 -15.60 -30.97
C ASP A 585 -0.17 -15.99 -30.22
N LEU A 586 0.89 -16.35 -30.95
CA LEU A 586 2.13 -16.92 -30.43
C LEU A 586 3.23 -15.88 -30.27
N ILE A 587 3.06 -14.68 -30.86
CA ILE A 587 4.08 -13.62 -30.83
C ILE A 587 4.47 -13.24 -29.39
N PRO A 588 3.51 -13.00 -28.46
CA PRO A 588 3.86 -12.70 -27.07
C PRO A 588 4.69 -13.79 -26.40
N PHE A 589 4.39 -15.05 -26.72
CA PHE A 589 5.06 -16.21 -26.15
C PHE A 589 6.48 -16.39 -26.68
N TYR A 590 6.69 -16.15 -27.97
CA TYR A 590 8.05 -16.17 -28.52
C TYR A 590 8.95 -15.11 -27.90
N ASN A 591 8.41 -13.92 -27.57
CA ASN A 591 9.17 -12.86 -26.91
C ASN A 591 9.60 -13.23 -25.48
N LEU A 592 8.97 -14.22 -24.88
CA LEU A 592 9.34 -14.74 -23.56
C LEU A 592 10.43 -15.82 -23.62
N LEU A 593 10.78 -16.32 -24.81
CA LEU A 593 11.89 -17.23 -25.00
C LEU A 593 13.21 -16.45 -25.05
N ASP A 594 14.27 -17.06 -24.53
CA ASP A 594 15.60 -16.44 -24.56
C ASP A 594 16.08 -16.28 -26.01
N GLY A 595 16.27 -15.02 -26.43
CA GLY A 595 16.62 -14.67 -27.80
C GLY A 595 15.45 -14.64 -28.79
N GLY A 596 14.21 -14.81 -28.32
CA GLY A 596 13.01 -14.72 -29.14
C GLY A 596 12.84 -15.87 -30.15
N LYS A 597 11.95 -15.68 -31.13
CA LYS A 597 11.69 -16.66 -32.20
C LYS A 597 12.93 -17.02 -33.02
N GLU A 598 13.82 -16.06 -33.24
CA GLU A 598 15.05 -16.29 -34.04
C GLU A 598 16.25 -16.74 -33.19
N GLY A 599 16.05 -16.88 -31.87
CA GLY A 599 17.07 -17.25 -30.90
C GLY A 599 17.55 -18.69 -31.06
N LYS A 600 18.75 -18.97 -30.54
CA LYS A 600 19.33 -20.33 -30.53
C LYS A 600 18.44 -21.32 -29.77
N PHE A 601 17.90 -20.88 -28.63
CA PHE A 601 17.03 -21.71 -27.79
C PHE A 601 15.77 -22.18 -28.53
N PHE A 602 15.13 -21.31 -29.31
CA PHE A 602 13.98 -21.70 -30.13
C PHE A 602 14.35 -22.77 -31.17
N ARG A 603 15.50 -22.63 -31.84
CA ARG A 603 15.97 -23.62 -32.82
C ARG A 603 16.26 -24.97 -32.17
N GLU A 604 16.91 -24.97 -31.01
CA GLU A 604 17.16 -26.20 -30.24
C GLU A 604 15.84 -26.87 -29.82
N LEU A 605 14.85 -26.08 -29.35
CA LEU A 605 13.53 -26.58 -29.00
C LEU A 605 12.82 -27.20 -30.22
N GLU A 606 12.86 -26.53 -31.38
CA GLU A 606 12.31 -27.03 -32.64
C GLU A 606 13.00 -28.33 -33.08
N ASP A 607 14.34 -28.39 -33.00
CA ASP A 607 15.12 -29.58 -33.30
C ASP A 607 14.73 -30.75 -32.39
N TYR A 608 14.60 -30.55 -31.07
CA TYR A 608 14.17 -31.61 -30.15
C TYR A 608 12.73 -32.08 -30.42
N PHE A 609 11.83 -31.15 -30.75
CA PHE A 609 10.44 -31.48 -31.08
C PHE A 609 10.34 -32.40 -32.31
N TYR A 610 11.14 -32.16 -33.35
CA TYR A 610 11.19 -33.06 -34.51
C TYR A 610 12.02 -34.32 -34.23
N TYR A 611 13.11 -34.21 -33.48
CA TYR A 611 13.98 -35.34 -33.15
C TYR A 611 13.24 -36.46 -32.42
N VAL A 612 12.35 -36.12 -31.47
CA VAL A 612 11.53 -37.12 -30.77
C VAL A 612 10.63 -37.91 -31.71
N GLN A 613 10.12 -37.30 -32.79
CA GLN A 613 9.34 -38.02 -33.80
C GLN A 613 10.18 -39.06 -34.54
N LEU A 614 11.45 -38.76 -34.78
CA LEU A 614 12.39 -39.69 -35.38
C LEU A 614 12.75 -40.83 -34.43
N CYS A 615 12.94 -40.53 -33.14
CA CYS A 615 13.24 -41.54 -32.12
C CYS A 615 12.12 -42.58 -31.98
N ARG A 616 10.83 -42.17 -32.05
CA ARG A 616 9.70 -43.12 -31.99
C ARG A 616 9.65 -44.11 -33.14
N GLN A 617 10.14 -43.72 -34.31
CA GLN A 617 10.17 -44.62 -35.47
C GLN A 617 11.24 -45.71 -35.33
N GLY A 618 12.12 -45.59 -34.33
CA GLY A 618 13.25 -46.45 -34.10
C GLY A 618 14.54 -45.79 -34.55
N ILE A 619 15.62 -46.06 -33.84
CA ILE A 619 16.94 -45.49 -34.19
C ILE A 619 17.50 -46.20 -35.43
N ASP A 620 17.24 -47.51 -35.55
CA ASP A 620 17.81 -48.40 -36.57
C ASP A 620 16.85 -48.76 -37.72
N THR A 621 15.75 -48.02 -37.89
CA THR A 621 14.83 -48.24 -39.02
C THR A 621 15.47 -47.87 -40.35
N LEU A 622 15.26 -48.73 -41.34
CA LEU A 622 15.60 -48.50 -42.76
C LEU A 622 14.43 -47.90 -43.55
N GLU A 623 13.26 -47.74 -42.93
CA GLU A 623 12.09 -47.12 -43.54
C GLU A 623 12.24 -45.59 -43.62
N GLU A 624 11.59 -44.98 -44.61
CA GLU A 624 11.61 -43.53 -44.79
C GLU A 624 10.95 -42.84 -43.59
N ARG A 625 11.71 -41.97 -42.92
CA ARG A 625 11.24 -41.31 -41.72
C ARG A 625 10.16 -40.26 -42.05
N GLN A 626 9.01 -40.40 -41.41
CA GLN A 626 7.89 -39.47 -41.54
C GLN A 626 7.96 -38.41 -40.44
N VAL A 627 7.98 -37.13 -40.82
CA VAL A 627 7.86 -36.01 -39.87
C VAL A 627 6.49 -35.37 -40.01
N SER A 628 5.94 -34.94 -38.89
CA SER A 628 4.65 -34.26 -38.82
C SER A 628 4.75 -32.98 -37.98
N THR A 629 3.73 -32.14 -38.08
CA THR A 629 3.64 -30.90 -37.28
C THR A 629 3.21 -31.14 -35.84
N HIS A 630 2.99 -32.40 -35.44
CA HIS A 630 2.44 -32.77 -34.14
C HIS A 630 3.22 -33.91 -33.47
N ILE A 631 3.25 -33.91 -32.13
CA ILE A 631 3.74 -35.04 -31.33
C ILE A 631 2.62 -35.63 -30.46
N PRO A 632 2.63 -36.93 -30.14
CA PRO A 632 1.74 -37.53 -29.14
C PRO A 632 1.97 -36.92 -27.74
N LEU A 633 0.93 -36.87 -26.91
CA LEU A 633 1.03 -36.29 -25.55
C LEU A 633 2.02 -37.03 -24.63
N GLU A 634 2.22 -38.33 -24.86
CA GLU A 634 3.19 -39.18 -24.15
C GLU A 634 4.63 -38.64 -24.24
N GLU A 635 4.93 -37.86 -25.28
CA GLU A 635 6.26 -37.34 -25.56
C GLU A 635 6.53 -35.96 -24.96
N ILE A 636 5.52 -35.31 -24.38
CA ILE A 636 5.68 -34.00 -23.71
C ILE A 636 6.80 -34.04 -22.66
N PRO A 637 6.86 -35.03 -21.75
CA PRO A 637 7.94 -35.11 -20.76
C PRO A 637 9.32 -35.26 -21.38
N SER A 638 9.44 -36.06 -22.45
CA SER A 638 10.68 -36.28 -23.18
C SER A 638 11.25 -34.97 -23.72
N VAL A 639 10.40 -34.17 -24.40
CA VAL A 639 10.82 -32.90 -24.98
C VAL A 639 11.13 -31.86 -23.89
N MET A 640 10.31 -31.76 -22.84
CA MET A 640 10.55 -30.86 -21.70
C MET A 640 11.90 -31.13 -21.04
N ARG A 641 12.22 -32.40 -20.79
CA ARG A 641 13.50 -32.82 -20.20
C ARG A 641 14.67 -32.56 -21.14
N ALA A 642 14.49 -32.71 -22.45
CA ALA A 642 15.53 -32.44 -23.45
C ALA A 642 15.91 -30.95 -23.53
N ILE A 643 14.95 -30.04 -23.35
CA ILE A 643 15.20 -28.58 -23.28
C ILE A 643 15.69 -28.11 -21.90
N GLY A 644 15.93 -29.04 -20.97
CA GLY A 644 16.49 -28.75 -19.65
C GLY A 644 15.45 -28.37 -18.58
N PHE A 645 14.16 -28.60 -18.81
CA PHE A 645 13.10 -28.45 -17.81
C PHE A 645 12.64 -29.81 -17.30
N TYR A 646 12.76 -30.03 -15.99
CA TYR A 646 12.47 -31.31 -15.34
C TYR A 646 11.25 -31.16 -14.42
N PRO A 647 10.02 -31.22 -14.97
CA PRO A 647 8.80 -31.17 -14.18
C PRO A 647 8.64 -32.41 -13.29
N SER A 648 7.93 -32.27 -12.17
CA SER A 648 7.51 -33.41 -11.34
C SER A 648 6.48 -34.27 -12.09
N GLU A 649 6.23 -35.50 -11.63
CA GLU A 649 5.21 -36.36 -12.27
C GLU A 649 3.80 -35.76 -12.11
N GLU A 650 3.50 -35.09 -10.98
CA GLU A 650 2.25 -34.33 -10.80
C GLU A 650 2.13 -33.18 -11.82
N GLU A 651 3.21 -32.41 -12.04
CA GLU A 651 3.24 -31.36 -13.06
C GLU A 651 3.08 -31.93 -14.48
N ILE A 652 3.70 -33.09 -14.76
CA ILE A 652 3.52 -33.80 -16.04
C ILE A 652 2.06 -34.21 -16.23
N GLU A 653 1.41 -34.76 -15.20
CA GLU A 653 0.00 -35.13 -15.24
C GLU A 653 -0.88 -33.89 -15.46
N GLU A 654 -0.62 -32.78 -14.76
CA GLU A 654 -1.30 -31.49 -14.98
C GLU A 654 -1.15 -31.03 -16.44
N MET A 655 0.07 -31.04 -16.98
CA MET A 655 0.37 -30.64 -18.36
C MET A 655 -0.35 -31.50 -19.40
N ILE A 656 -0.32 -32.82 -19.22
CA ILE A 656 -1.00 -33.75 -20.12
C ILE A 656 -2.50 -33.55 -20.03
N ASN A 657 -3.07 -33.42 -18.83
CA ASN A 657 -4.50 -33.21 -18.62
C ASN A 657 -5.00 -31.88 -19.19
N GLU A 658 -4.22 -30.80 -19.03
CA GLU A 658 -4.50 -29.49 -19.62
C GLU A 658 -4.69 -29.59 -21.14
N VAL A 659 -3.75 -30.24 -21.84
CA VAL A 659 -3.82 -30.39 -23.30
C VAL A 659 -4.92 -31.37 -23.70
N LYS A 660 -4.97 -32.52 -23.03
CA LYS A 660 -5.91 -33.62 -23.30
C LYS A 660 -7.37 -33.15 -23.25
N PHE A 661 -7.72 -32.35 -22.26
CA PHE A 661 -9.09 -31.86 -22.05
C PHE A 661 -9.35 -30.45 -22.59
N SER A 662 -8.37 -29.82 -23.24
CA SER A 662 -8.46 -28.43 -23.73
C SER A 662 -9.70 -28.11 -24.58
N LYS A 663 -10.17 -29.07 -25.39
CA LYS A 663 -11.36 -28.94 -26.26
C LYS A 663 -12.54 -29.79 -25.81
N TYR A 664 -12.39 -30.59 -24.76
CA TYR A 664 -13.38 -31.59 -24.36
C TYR A 664 -14.70 -30.95 -23.93
N ALA A 665 -14.63 -29.82 -23.24
CA ALA A 665 -15.81 -29.12 -22.74
C ALA A 665 -16.71 -28.55 -23.86
N ASP A 666 -16.13 -28.26 -25.03
CA ASP A 666 -16.83 -27.67 -26.17
C ASP A 666 -17.17 -28.71 -27.26
N THR A 667 -16.28 -29.68 -27.48
CA THR A 667 -16.39 -30.66 -28.58
C THR A 667 -16.77 -32.07 -28.13
N GLY A 668 -16.60 -32.40 -26.85
CA GLY A 668 -16.70 -33.77 -26.33
C GLY A 668 -15.54 -34.69 -26.73
N GLU A 669 -14.60 -34.20 -27.53
CA GLU A 669 -13.45 -34.98 -28.00
C GLU A 669 -12.19 -34.69 -27.18
N VAL A 670 -11.40 -35.73 -26.99
CA VAL A 670 -10.13 -35.68 -26.26
C VAL A 670 -8.99 -35.44 -27.25
N VAL A 671 -8.11 -34.49 -26.94
CA VAL A 671 -6.93 -34.20 -27.75
C VAL A 671 -5.84 -35.24 -27.44
N THR A 672 -5.25 -35.83 -28.49
CA THR A 672 -4.21 -36.89 -28.35
C THR A 672 -2.85 -36.46 -28.88
N LYS A 673 -2.77 -35.32 -29.56
CA LYS A 673 -1.56 -34.79 -30.20
C LYS A 673 -1.46 -33.28 -29.97
N ILE A 674 -0.23 -32.77 -29.85
CA ILE A 674 0.07 -31.34 -29.66
C ILE A 674 1.00 -30.83 -30.77
N ASN A 675 0.81 -29.60 -31.24
CA ASN A 675 1.70 -28.95 -32.19
C ASN A 675 2.80 -28.14 -31.49
N LEU A 676 3.82 -27.70 -32.23
CA LEU A 676 4.96 -26.95 -31.69
C LEU A 676 4.54 -25.64 -30.99
N GLY A 677 3.57 -24.91 -31.53
CA GLY A 677 3.12 -23.63 -30.96
C GLY A 677 2.43 -23.80 -29.61
N ASP A 678 1.52 -24.75 -29.51
CA ASP A 678 0.82 -25.09 -28.27
C ASP A 678 1.79 -25.69 -27.23
N PHE A 679 2.79 -26.46 -27.67
CA PHE A 679 3.86 -26.95 -26.80
C PHE A 679 4.68 -25.80 -26.21
N ILE A 680 5.01 -24.77 -27.00
CA ILE A 680 5.74 -23.59 -26.52
C ILE A 680 4.91 -22.81 -25.48
N LYS A 681 3.60 -22.65 -25.71
CA LYS A 681 2.70 -22.04 -24.73
C LYS A 681 2.69 -22.85 -23.43
N LEU A 682 2.56 -24.18 -23.52
CA LEU A 682 2.58 -25.09 -22.39
C LEU A 682 3.91 -24.97 -21.61
N TYR A 683 5.05 -25.00 -22.31
CA TYR A 683 6.37 -24.83 -21.71
C TYR A 683 6.49 -23.50 -20.95
N ILE A 684 6.12 -22.38 -21.57
CA ILE A 684 6.23 -21.05 -20.95
C ILE A 684 5.34 -20.94 -19.71
N ASN A 685 4.15 -21.52 -19.77
CA ASN A 685 3.19 -21.47 -18.68
C ASN A 685 3.57 -22.37 -17.50
N HIS A 686 4.25 -23.49 -17.73
CA HIS A 686 4.66 -24.42 -16.67
C HIS A 686 6.08 -24.16 -16.13
N ARG A 687 7.01 -23.64 -16.95
CA ARG A 687 8.39 -23.37 -16.49
C ARG A 687 8.42 -22.37 -15.33
N PRO A 688 9.41 -22.46 -14.41
CA PRO A 688 9.54 -21.53 -13.29
C PRO A 688 9.64 -20.07 -13.76
N ALA A 689 8.94 -19.15 -13.08
CA ALA A 689 9.00 -17.73 -13.39
C ALA A 689 10.36 -17.10 -13.06
N LEU A 690 11.03 -17.65 -12.05
CA LEU A 690 12.37 -17.28 -11.62
C LEU A 690 13.25 -18.53 -11.68
N GLY A 691 14.48 -18.37 -12.18
CA GLY A 691 15.47 -19.45 -12.18
C GLY A 691 15.83 -19.88 -10.76
N LEU A 692 16.33 -21.11 -10.63
CA LEU A 692 16.82 -21.63 -9.35
C LEU A 692 18.05 -20.82 -8.90
N SER A 693 17.98 -20.26 -7.69
CA SER A 693 19.12 -19.56 -7.11
C SER A 693 20.11 -20.55 -6.48
N MET A 694 21.41 -20.25 -6.51
CA MET A 694 22.41 -21.07 -5.84
C MET A 694 22.12 -21.23 -4.34
N LYS A 695 21.52 -20.21 -3.72
CA LYS A 695 21.08 -20.26 -2.31
C LYS A 695 19.98 -21.30 -2.10
N THR A 696 19.01 -21.38 -3.00
CA THR A 696 17.94 -22.39 -2.94
C THR A 696 18.51 -23.80 -3.07
N ILE A 697 19.47 -23.99 -3.98
CA ILE A 697 20.16 -25.27 -4.15
C ILE A 697 20.92 -25.63 -2.87
N GLN A 698 21.70 -24.69 -2.32
CA GLN A 698 22.44 -24.90 -1.07
C GLN A 698 21.50 -25.28 0.08
N GLN A 699 20.38 -24.58 0.24
CA GLN A 699 19.37 -24.90 1.25
C GLN A 699 18.80 -26.32 1.08
N ALA A 700 18.53 -26.74 -0.16
CA ALA A 700 18.10 -28.11 -0.41
C ALA A 700 19.17 -29.13 0.03
N PHE A 701 20.45 -28.88 -0.25
CA PHE A 701 21.55 -29.71 0.23
C PHE A 701 21.73 -29.66 1.75
N GLU A 702 21.45 -28.53 2.41
CA GLU A 702 21.46 -28.42 3.87
C GLU A 702 20.35 -29.25 4.53
N VAL A 703 19.18 -29.35 3.87
CA VAL A 703 18.04 -30.15 4.33
C VAL A 703 18.25 -31.64 4.07
N LEU A 704 18.79 -32.00 2.91
CA LEU A 704 19.01 -33.41 2.51
C LEU A 704 20.28 -34.00 3.14
N GLY A 705 21.27 -33.17 3.45
CA GLY A 705 22.58 -33.58 3.96
C GLY A 705 22.60 -33.87 5.47
N TYR A 706 23.56 -34.68 5.88
CA TYR A 706 23.87 -34.96 7.29
C TYR A 706 25.10 -34.16 7.75
N GLU A 707 25.27 -34.00 9.07
CA GLU A 707 26.45 -33.33 9.62
C GLU A 707 27.66 -34.25 9.59
N ASN A 708 28.75 -33.80 8.97
CA ASN A 708 30.03 -34.48 9.04
C ASN A 708 30.72 -34.23 10.40
N LYS A 709 31.87 -34.87 10.61
CA LYS A 709 32.68 -34.70 11.84
C LYS A 709 33.18 -33.27 12.10
N LYS A 710 33.06 -32.37 11.12
CA LYS A 710 33.41 -30.94 11.22
C LYS A 710 32.17 -30.04 11.41
N GLY A 711 30.97 -30.61 11.50
CA GLY A 711 29.71 -29.89 11.61
C GLY A 711 29.18 -29.30 10.29
N GLU A 712 29.77 -29.67 9.15
CA GLU A 712 29.31 -29.22 7.83
C GLU A 712 28.22 -30.17 7.31
N LYS A 713 27.17 -29.63 6.68
CA LYS A 713 26.14 -30.41 5.99
C LYS A 713 26.71 -30.97 4.69
N VAL A 714 26.80 -32.30 4.60
CA VAL A 714 27.27 -33.01 3.41
C VAL A 714 26.33 -34.16 3.09
N ILE A 715 26.28 -34.57 1.83
CA ILE A 715 25.57 -35.78 1.40
C ILE A 715 26.53 -36.65 0.60
N ASP A 716 26.58 -37.95 0.90
CA ASP A 716 27.34 -38.88 0.10
C ASP A 716 26.72 -38.99 -1.31
N ARG A 717 27.57 -39.13 -2.33
CA ARG A 717 27.09 -39.22 -3.72
C ARG A 717 26.21 -40.44 -3.96
N GLY A 718 26.53 -41.58 -3.35
CA GLY A 718 25.74 -42.81 -3.47
C GLY A 718 24.38 -42.66 -2.82
N ASP A 719 24.34 -42.06 -1.63
CA ASP A 719 23.10 -41.77 -0.90
C ASP A 719 22.23 -40.76 -1.67
N PHE A 720 22.85 -39.71 -2.24
CA PHE A 720 22.13 -38.75 -3.07
C PHE A 720 21.55 -39.38 -4.33
N LEU A 721 22.30 -40.25 -5.02
CA LEU A 721 21.80 -41.00 -6.17
C LEU A 721 20.64 -41.94 -5.79
N SER A 722 20.76 -42.64 -4.66
CA SER A 722 19.70 -43.50 -4.13
C SER A 722 18.45 -42.69 -3.77
N LEU A 723 18.61 -41.51 -3.18
CA LEU A 723 17.52 -40.57 -2.89
C LEU A 723 16.81 -40.12 -4.16
N LEU A 724 17.55 -39.70 -5.18
CA LEU A 724 16.98 -39.30 -6.48
C LEU A 724 16.26 -40.45 -7.19
N GLN A 725 16.73 -41.70 -7.02
CA GLN A 725 16.12 -42.87 -7.64
C GLN A 725 14.90 -43.40 -6.89
N CYS A 726 14.91 -43.34 -5.55
CA CYS A 726 13.88 -43.93 -4.70
C CYS A 726 12.80 -42.93 -4.26
N ARG A 727 13.13 -41.63 -4.20
CA ARG A 727 12.29 -40.56 -3.68
C ARG A 727 12.27 -39.35 -4.63
N GLY A 728 12.49 -39.57 -5.93
CA GLY A 728 12.77 -38.54 -6.95
C GLY A 728 11.66 -37.52 -7.24
N GLU A 729 10.68 -37.38 -6.35
CA GLU A 729 9.72 -36.27 -6.31
C GLU A 729 10.00 -35.35 -5.13
#